data_AF-A0A2U2J9L8-F1
#
_entry.id   AF-A0A2U2J9L8-F1
#
_cell.length_a   1.000
_cell.length_b   1.000
_cell.length_c   1.000
_cell.angle_alpha   90.00
_cell.angle_beta   90.00
_cell.angle_gamma   90.00
#
_symmetry.space_group_name_H-M   'P 1'
#
loop_
_entity.id
_entity.type
_entity.pdbx_description
1 polymer ?
#
loop_
_entity_poly.entity_id
_entity_poly.type
_entity_poly.pdbx_seq_one_letter_code
_entity_poly.pdbx_strand_id
1 'polypeptide(L)'
;MIYEIPKDFDFFNIPKHYKNSIWILREEYNVFNSLKKVIKFPENIILQFEGGKFCAKKTNNLKQKYIISLEGKNTSINNTSLNIFNDISNFNFTGKWNVDIVSPLWFGAKSDGKSDDTLPLLKSIELLKLTPQKTLRGGNFYITKKIIVKDVDNLTIIGNLSLKGNINKEFLLQVSGSSNFFESSKKMTNIESDVNKGESYILSKMANKFSKGDILKIVSEKKFCELGNEDIKQGEMHSVKKIEGQIIYLNTTLNDTYLLTDSARIAKINPVSIICSEKLYFENDSILGKGMRIDYGVDFKLNNVVGKNNNEIFVEIFHCYGVSININSYNTYSKSQGYGIAIEGSSMNCIISGIAMGSRHSVAFGGTGDEGGVSWDCKVSVTGSGVLDHHIFDTHYSVGRVYWLNCIGIGTITNDSIPIPVPKFSSKKSYNKNDVVIYEGWVYKSLVNSNIGFLPPNKERWIGLRKNQTPLFGFRGGENYITNCEGRDLSTLINVSKNANVSIYCKNIIGTNISTAGISVPSNYNYNGKKIINNAIINNLEINGMSIFNKGYSNENYLVYIGKSNATIKKWKFNNFKGDNFSLGYIHINTNMPNVLEFKNINISLKRSLVKSACSFVIGRDMKKIRLDNYSSFGGISPVKILSINNSNLDMLDLNQINFVDSITSDINLSGIPKIDVVNISNSKFYSNKEYDKNKLQYCFRILSNNSNLEPKINKMMISNLNLIGDYLFFLIEKVEKLMYFSVDLERELYYKDKKPNIVILNGTFNEPRAIEGYGDPNIECDIEVPIGCIYYNLNKNEGSFIYIYNKKNGRNVWIPK
;
A
#
# COMPACT_ATOMS: atom_id res chain seq x y z
N MET A 1 -62.44 -6.42 -15.99
CA MET A 1 -63.56 -5.68 -15.38
C MET A 1 -63.01 -4.65 -14.40
N ILE A 2 -63.72 -3.53 -14.20
CA ILE A 2 -63.35 -2.49 -13.24
C ILE A 2 -64.42 -2.50 -12.14
N TYR A 3 -64.00 -2.53 -10.89
CA TYR A 3 -64.89 -2.48 -9.72
C TYR A 3 -64.52 -1.30 -8.84
N GLU A 4 -65.51 -0.49 -8.49
CA GLU A 4 -65.38 0.45 -7.37
C GLU A 4 -65.67 -0.30 -6.07
N ILE A 5 -64.71 -0.28 -5.14
CA ILE A 5 -64.82 -1.05 -3.90
C ILE A 5 -65.51 -0.19 -2.82
N PRO A 6 -66.69 -0.58 -2.32
CA PRO A 6 -67.43 0.20 -1.34
C PRO A 6 -66.74 0.19 0.03
N LYS A 7 -66.96 1.23 0.83
CA LYS A 7 -66.29 1.46 2.13
C LYS A 7 -66.40 0.29 3.10
N ASP A 8 -67.51 -0.43 3.07
CA ASP A 8 -67.89 -1.55 3.93
C ASP A 8 -67.56 -2.94 3.32
N PHE A 9 -66.74 -2.98 2.27
CA PHE A 9 -66.35 -4.23 1.61
C PHE A 9 -65.66 -5.22 2.56
N ASP A 10 -66.12 -6.47 2.58
CA ASP A 10 -65.54 -7.55 3.38
C ASP A 10 -64.35 -8.21 2.68
N PHE A 11 -63.14 -7.73 2.99
CA PHE A 11 -61.89 -8.26 2.46
C PHE A 11 -61.57 -9.71 2.89
N PHE A 12 -62.31 -10.28 3.84
CA PHE A 12 -62.11 -11.67 4.28
C PHE A 12 -63.02 -12.68 3.59
N ASN A 13 -63.98 -12.23 2.78
CA ASN A 13 -64.91 -13.07 2.05
C ASN A 13 -65.10 -12.53 0.61
N ILE A 14 -64.00 -12.37 -0.12
CA ILE A 14 -63.98 -11.80 -1.48
C ILE A 14 -64.63 -12.77 -2.49
N PRO A 15 -65.66 -12.37 -3.25
CA PRO A 15 -66.30 -13.24 -4.25
C PRO A 15 -65.36 -13.63 -5.41
N LYS A 16 -65.55 -14.85 -5.95
CA LYS A 16 -64.68 -15.41 -7.02
C LYS A 16 -64.69 -14.61 -8.33
N HIS A 17 -65.76 -13.87 -8.63
CA HIS A 17 -65.91 -13.13 -9.89
C HIS A 17 -65.03 -11.86 -9.96
N TYR A 18 -64.34 -11.49 -8.87
CA TYR A 18 -63.40 -10.37 -8.84
C TYR A 18 -62.00 -10.69 -9.41
N LYS A 19 -61.75 -11.92 -9.89
CA LYS A 19 -60.49 -12.24 -10.59
C LYS A 19 -60.33 -11.42 -11.88
N ASN A 20 -59.09 -11.19 -12.32
CA ASN A 20 -58.78 -10.46 -13.57
C ASN A 20 -59.46 -9.09 -13.66
N SER A 21 -59.30 -8.27 -12.62
CA SER A 21 -60.02 -7.00 -12.50
C SER A 21 -59.20 -5.88 -11.90
N ILE A 22 -59.66 -4.64 -12.10
CA ILE A 22 -59.10 -3.43 -11.50
C ILE A 22 -60.02 -3.01 -10.36
N TRP A 23 -59.46 -2.78 -9.19
CA TRP A 23 -60.18 -2.37 -7.99
C TRP A 23 -59.86 -0.91 -7.70
N ILE A 24 -60.84 -0.03 -7.87
CA ILE A 24 -60.74 1.39 -7.55
C ILE A 24 -61.03 1.56 -6.05
N LEU A 25 -60.01 2.02 -5.32
CA LEU A 25 -60.00 2.19 -3.87
C LEU A 25 -59.96 3.69 -3.53
N ARG A 26 -61.10 4.25 -3.11
CA ARG A 26 -61.24 5.69 -2.79
C ARG A 26 -61.38 5.99 -1.30
N GLU A 27 -61.69 4.98 -0.50
CA GLU A 27 -61.98 5.12 0.92
C GLU A 27 -60.83 4.62 1.82
N GLU A 28 -60.89 4.94 3.11
CA GLU A 28 -60.07 4.27 4.12
C GLU A 28 -60.72 2.94 4.53
N TYR A 29 -60.06 1.82 4.22
CA TYR A 29 -60.52 0.47 4.52
C TYR A 29 -59.82 -0.08 5.75
N ASN A 30 -60.52 -0.11 6.89
CA ASN A 30 -60.01 -0.76 8.11
C ASN A 30 -60.16 -2.27 8.00
N VAL A 31 -59.06 -2.95 7.68
CA VAL A 31 -58.99 -4.40 7.48
C VAL A 31 -58.61 -5.16 8.75
N PHE A 32 -58.71 -4.52 9.91
CA PHE A 32 -58.55 -5.19 11.19
C PHE A 32 -59.71 -6.16 11.48
N ASN A 33 -59.39 -7.41 11.79
CA ASN A 33 -60.33 -8.42 12.28
C ASN A 33 -59.64 -9.20 13.39
N SER A 34 -60.29 -9.52 14.51
CA SER A 34 -59.64 -10.25 15.61
C SER A 34 -59.53 -11.75 15.35
N LEU A 35 -60.40 -12.31 14.52
CA LEU A 35 -60.52 -13.75 14.25
C LEU A 35 -59.77 -14.18 13.00
N LYS A 36 -59.72 -13.32 11.96
CA LYS A 36 -59.08 -13.61 10.68
C LYS A 36 -57.84 -12.75 10.46
N LYS A 37 -56.71 -13.39 10.13
CA LYS A 37 -55.40 -12.75 9.98
C LYS A 37 -54.90 -12.63 8.54
N VAL A 38 -55.60 -13.20 7.56
CA VAL A 38 -55.12 -13.28 6.17
C VAL A 38 -56.21 -12.81 5.23
N ILE A 39 -55.87 -11.86 4.37
CA ILE A 39 -56.67 -11.42 3.23
C ILE A 39 -56.05 -12.02 1.98
N LYS A 40 -56.84 -12.78 1.23
CA LYS A 40 -56.37 -13.46 0.01
C LYS A 40 -56.98 -12.80 -1.21
N PHE A 41 -56.18 -12.02 -1.93
CA PHE A 41 -56.65 -11.40 -3.16
C PHE A 41 -56.90 -12.48 -4.24
N PRO A 42 -58.01 -12.37 -5.01
CA PRO A 42 -58.18 -13.13 -6.24
C PRO A 42 -57.04 -12.92 -7.25
N GLU A 43 -56.96 -13.83 -8.22
CA GLU A 43 -55.91 -13.80 -9.26
C GLU A 43 -55.96 -12.54 -10.12
N ASN A 44 -54.78 -12.00 -10.44
CA ASN A 44 -54.57 -10.90 -11.40
C ASN A 44 -55.40 -9.64 -11.09
N ILE A 45 -55.50 -9.27 -9.82
CA ILE A 45 -56.12 -8.00 -9.43
C ILE A 45 -55.12 -6.85 -9.55
N ILE A 46 -55.59 -5.70 -10.02
CA ILE A 46 -54.88 -4.42 -9.93
C ILE A 46 -55.55 -3.57 -8.84
N LEU A 47 -54.84 -3.29 -7.75
CA LEU A 47 -55.28 -2.36 -6.70
C LEU A 47 -54.95 -0.93 -7.15
N GLN A 48 -55.97 -0.16 -7.49
CA GLN A 48 -55.87 1.23 -7.95
C GLN A 48 -56.33 2.19 -6.85
N PHE A 49 -55.38 2.84 -6.18
CA PHE A 49 -55.67 3.76 -5.08
C PHE A 49 -55.87 5.20 -5.58
N GLU A 50 -57.10 5.68 -5.46
CA GLU A 50 -57.52 7.05 -5.81
C GLU A 50 -57.89 7.81 -4.53
N GLY A 51 -56.89 8.03 -3.67
CA GLY A 51 -57.08 8.63 -2.34
C GLY A 51 -57.44 7.64 -1.23
N GLY A 52 -57.83 6.40 -1.58
CA GLY A 52 -58.08 5.33 -0.62
C GLY A 52 -56.80 4.76 0.00
N LYS A 53 -56.96 3.96 1.07
CA LYS A 53 -55.85 3.31 1.78
C LYS A 53 -56.33 2.15 2.65
N PHE A 54 -55.45 1.20 2.92
CA PHE A 54 -55.65 0.18 3.93
C PHE A 54 -55.15 0.64 5.29
N CYS A 55 -55.93 0.42 6.34
CA CYS A 55 -55.49 0.59 7.72
C CYS A 55 -55.82 -0.65 8.55
N ALA A 56 -55.11 -0.85 9.65
CA ALA A 56 -55.33 -1.95 10.57
C ALA A 56 -55.44 -1.40 11.98
N LYS A 57 -56.40 -0.47 12.15
CA LYS A 57 -56.67 0.22 13.41
C LYS A 57 -57.34 -0.73 14.37
N LYS A 58 -56.69 -0.97 15.51
CA LYS A 58 -57.28 -1.73 16.62
C LYS A 58 -58.46 -0.94 17.19
N THR A 59 -59.60 -1.59 17.36
CA THR A 59 -60.80 -0.98 17.95
C THR A 59 -60.86 -1.05 19.48
N ASN A 60 -59.88 -1.68 20.16
CA ASN A 60 -59.81 -1.78 21.63
C ASN A 60 -58.36 -1.96 22.13
N ASN A 61 -58.11 -1.73 23.43
CA ASN A 61 -56.83 -1.91 24.17
C ASN A 61 -56.31 -3.38 24.22
N LEU A 62 -56.30 -4.07 23.08
CA LEU A 62 -55.77 -5.43 22.93
C LEU A 62 -54.25 -5.41 23.08
N LYS A 63 -53.75 -5.95 24.22
CA LYS A 63 -52.32 -6.05 24.57
C LYS A 63 -51.52 -6.96 23.62
N GLN A 64 -52.16 -7.86 22.87
CA GLN A 64 -51.46 -8.76 21.95
C GLN A 64 -51.08 -8.08 20.63
N LYS A 65 -49.91 -8.47 20.08
CA LYS A 65 -49.44 -8.06 18.77
C LYS A 65 -50.28 -8.76 17.69
N TYR A 66 -50.89 -8.01 16.79
CA TYR A 66 -51.76 -8.52 15.72
C TYR A 66 -51.16 -8.13 14.37
N ILE A 67 -51.05 -9.10 13.44
CA ILE A 67 -50.51 -8.89 12.11
C ILE A 67 -51.51 -9.45 11.09
N ILE A 68 -51.92 -8.61 10.15
CA ILE A 68 -52.72 -8.95 8.97
C ILE A 68 -51.77 -9.25 7.82
N SER A 69 -51.87 -10.44 7.24
CA SER A 69 -51.15 -10.83 6.03
C SER A 69 -51.99 -10.52 4.80
N LEU A 70 -51.41 -9.78 3.85
CA LEU A 70 -51.97 -9.51 2.54
C LEU A 70 -51.33 -10.48 1.53
N GLU A 71 -52.09 -11.49 1.10
CA GLU A 71 -51.63 -12.54 0.20
C GLU A 71 -52.00 -12.19 -1.26
N GLY A 72 -51.00 -11.85 -2.06
CA GLY A 72 -51.14 -11.55 -3.47
C GLY A 72 -51.17 -12.81 -4.37
N LYS A 73 -51.93 -12.77 -5.45
CA LYS A 73 -51.99 -13.84 -6.47
C LYS A 73 -51.78 -13.26 -7.85
N ASN A 74 -50.54 -12.86 -8.13
CA ASN A 74 -50.17 -12.00 -9.25
C ASN A 74 -50.87 -10.62 -9.17
N THR A 75 -50.98 -10.10 -7.94
CA THR A 75 -51.65 -8.83 -7.64
C THR A 75 -50.72 -7.66 -7.93
N SER A 76 -51.22 -6.64 -8.63
CA SER A 76 -50.50 -5.40 -8.95
C SER A 76 -51.01 -4.23 -8.12
N ILE A 77 -50.17 -3.23 -7.94
CA ILE A 77 -50.53 -1.94 -7.33
C ILE A 77 -50.30 -0.88 -8.40
N ASN A 78 -51.37 -0.20 -8.80
CA ASN A 78 -51.29 0.99 -9.63
C ASN A 78 -51.65 2.20 -8.75
N ASN A 79 -50.72 3.13 -8.56
CA ASN A 79 -50.95 4.16 -7.56
C ASN A 79 -50.18 5.46 -7.85
N THR A 80 -50.91 6.57 -7.78
CA THR A 80 -50.39 7.94 -7.75
C THR A 80 -50.42 8.58 -6.35
N SER A 81 -51.16 7.98 -5.41
CA SER A 81 -51.36 8.43 -4.04
C SER A 81 -50.19 8.05 -3.11
N LEU A 82 -49.90 8.88 -2.10
CA LEU A 82 -48.92 8.57 -1.06
C LEU A 82 -49.63 7.87 0.12
N ASN A 83 -48.90 7.05 0.88
CA ASN A 83 -49.34 6.46 2.15
C ASN A 83 -50.63 5.61 2.06
N ILE A 84 -50.62 4.62 1.16
CA ILE A 84 -51.75 3.69 0.91
C ILE A 84 -51.84 2.55 1.93
N PHE A 85 -50.81 2.32 2.75
CA PHE A 85 -50.85 1.42 3.90
C PHE A 85 -50.55 2.22 5.18
N ASN A 86 -51.55 2.33 6.05
CA ASN A 86 -51.43 2.89 7.40
C ASN A 86 -51.22 1.79 8.45
N ASP A 87 -50.77 2.14 9.65
CA ASP A 87 -50.54 1.16 10.74
C ASP A 87 -49.60 0.01 10.31
N ILE A 88 -48.58 0.33 9.50
CA ILE A 88 -47.73 -0.62 8.77
C ILE A 88 -47.03 -1.67 9.64
N SER A 89 -46.91 -1.45 10.95
CA SER A 89 -46.42 -2.46 11.90
C SER A 89 -47.33 -3.69 12.01
N ASN A 90 -48.60 -3.54 11.61
CA ASN A 90 -49.64 -4.56 11.68
C ASN A 90 -49.85 -5.27 10.34
N PHE A 91 -49.08 -4.95 9.30
CA PHE A 91 -49.16 -5.62 8.00
C PHE A 91 -47.97 -6.54 7.75
N ASN A 92 -48.20 -7.62 7.01
CA ASN A 92 -47.20 -8.45 6.35
C ASN A 92 -47.66 -8.72 4.92
N PHE A 93 -46.72 -8.94 4.01
CA PHE A 93 -47.02 -9.31 2.63
C PHE A 93 -46.62 -10.76 2.36
N THR A 94 -47.46 -11.49 1.65
CA THR A 94 -47.21 -12.87 1.19
C THR A 94 -47.70 -13.08 -0.24
N GLY A 95 -47.40 -14.25 -0.81
CA GLY A 95 -47.84 -14.61 -2.16
C GLY A 95 -47.02 -13.95 -3.26
N LYS A 96 -47.62 -13.80 -4.45
CA LYS A 96 -46.96 -13.27 -5.65
C LYS A 96 -47.52 -11.90 -6.00
N TRP A 97 -46.65 -10.90 -6.09
CA TRP A 97 -47.01 -9.52 -6.43
C TRP A 97 -46.38 -9.13 -7.78
N ASN A 98 -47.16 -8.52 -8.66
CA ASN A 98 -46.69 -8.04 -9.96
C ASN A 98 -46.61 -6.51 -9.93
N VAL A 99 -45.59 -6.01 -9.24
CA VAL A 99 -45.34 -4.58 -9.05
C VAL A 99 -43.99 -4.25 -9.66
N ASP A 100 -43.97 -3.28 -10.58
CA ASP A 100 -42.75 -2.87 -11.28
C ASP A 100 -41.80 -2.11 -10.36
N ILE A 101 -42.32 -1.18 -9.56
CA ILE A 101 -41.53 -0.33 -8.65
C ILE A 101 -42.23 -0.26 -7.30
N VAL A 102 -41.54 -0.69 -6.24
CA VAL A 102 -42.03 -0.53 -4.86
C VAL A 102 -41.58 0.84 -4.32
N SER A 103 -42.52 1.60 -3.75
CA SER A 103 -42.21 2.91 -3.16
C SER A 103 -42.33 2.92 -1.63
N PRO A 104 -41.30 3.38 -0.90
CA PRO A 104 -41.40 3.63 0.54
C PRO A 104 -42.50 4.60 0.94
N LEU A 105 -42.90 5.50 0.04
CA LEU A 105 -43.98 6.45 0.29
C LEU A 105 -45.34 5.76 0.44
N TRP A 106 -45.54 4.56 -0.13
CA TRP A 106 -46.77 3.79 0.07
C TRP A 106 -46.97 3.36 1.53
N PHE A 107 -45.88 3.24 2.27
CA PHE A 107 -45.85 2.87 3.67
C PHE A 107 -45.68 4.08 4.60
N GLY A 108 -45.85 5.30 4.06
CA GLY A 108 -45.83 6.52 4.88
C GLY A 108 -44.44 7.12 5.12
N ALA A 109 -43.40 6.68 4.37
CA ALA A 109 -42.12 7.39 4.38
C ALA A 109 -42.32 8.87 4.00
N LYS A 110 -41.61 9.77 4.67
CA LYS A 110 -41.61 11.20 4.37
C LYS A 110 -40.54 11.56 3.35
N SER A 111 -39.41 10.85 3.35
CA SER A 111 -38.30 11.11 2.44
C SER A 111 -37.79 12.57 2.51
N ASP A 112 -37.81 13.15 3.71
CA ASP A 112 -37.36 14.52 4.00
C ASP A 112 -35.95 14.58 4.61
N GLY A 113 -35.33 13.42 4.86
CA GLY A 113 -34.03 13.29 5.53
C GLY A 113 -34.04 13.67 7.00
N LYS A 114 -35.21 13.74 7.65
CA LYS A 114 -35.40 14.13 9.06
C LYS A 114 -36.33 13.19 9.82
N SER A 115 -37.46 12.84 9.23
CA SER A 115 -38.45 11.95 9.82
C SER A 115 -37.97 10.49 9.78
N ASP A 116 -38.27 9.71 10.82
CA ASP A 116 -37.86 8.29 10.86
C ASP A 116 -38.63 7.46 9.82
N ASP A 117 -37.92 7.12 8.75
CA ASP A 117 -38.40 6.34 7.60
C ASP A 117 -37.98 4.86 7.66
N THR A 118 -37.45 4.41 8.81
CA THR A 118 -36.93 3.04 8.98
C THR A 118 -37.98 1.98 8.67
N LEU A 119 -39.14 2.04 9.33
CA LEU A 119 -40.18 1.02 9.18
C LEU A 119 -40.81 1.02 7.76
N PRO A 120 -41.14 2.18 7.15
CA PRO A 120 -41.54 2.23 5.75
C PRO A 120 -40.56 1.59 4.77
N LEU A 121 -39.25 1.83 4.94
CA LEU A 121 -38.21 1.20 4.12
C LEU A 121 -38.16 -0.31 4.29
N LEU A 122 -38.20 -0.80 5.53
CA LEU A 122 -38.20 -2.25 5.81
C LEU A 122 -39.44 -2.94 5.20
N LYS A 123 -40.62 -2.30 5.27
CA LYS A 123 -41.85 -2.82 4.65
C LYS A 123 -41.79 -2.83 3.13
N SER A 124 -41.14 -1.83 2.54
CA SER A 124 -40.87 -1.81 1.10
C SER A 124 -40.02 -2.99 0.68
N ILE A 125 -38.94 -3.28 1.41
CA ILE A 125 -38.06 -4.43 1.14
C ILE A 125 -38.81 -5.76 1.32
N GLU A 126 -39.70 -5.87 2.31
CA GLU A 126 -40.55 -7.07 2.49
C GLU A 126 -41.42 -7.33 1.25
N LEU A 127 -42.15 -6.31 0.76
CA LEU A 127 -42.97 -6.44 -0.45
C LEU A 127 -42.09 -6.69 -1.70
N LEU A 128 -40.98 -5.97 -1.82
CA LEU A 128 -40.02 -6.09 -2.92
C LEU A 128 -39.59 -7.53 -3.16
N LYS A 129 -39.32 -8.29 -2.09
CA LYS A 129 -38.96 -9.71 -2.14
C LYS A 129 -40.01 -10.60 -2.80
N LEU A 130 -41.25 -10.14 -2.91
CA LEU A 130 -42.36 -10.87 -3.53
C LEU A 130 -42.63 -10.45 -4.99
N THR A 131 -41.90 -9.44 -5.47
CA THR A 131 -42.03 -8.92 -6.85
C THR A 131 -41.03 -9.58 -7.80
N PRO A 132 -41.33 -9.70 -9.11
CA PRO A 132 -40.36 -10.21 -10.08
C PRO A 132 -39.22 -9.21 -10.37
N GLN A 133 -39.51 -7.91 -10.43
CA GLN A 133 -38.55 -6.88 -10.88
C GLN A 133 -37.56 -6.40 -9.80
N LYS A 134 -37.82 -6.69 -8.52
CA LYS A 134 -36.97 -6.30 -7.38
C LYS A 134 -36.52 -4.83 -7.42
N THR A 135 -37.37 -3.93 -7.91
CA THR A 135 -37.04 -2.52 -8.08
C THR A 135 -37.64 -1.64 -6.98
N LEU A 136 -36.78 -0.88 -6.30
CA LEU A 136 -37.11 0.04 -5.22
C LEU A 136 -36.99 1.49 -5.71
N ARG A 137 -37.95 2.34 -5.36
CA ARG A 137 -37.83 3.79 -5.56
C ARG A 137 -36.93 4.40 -4.49
N GLY A 138 -35.88 5.10 -4.94
CA GLY A 138 -35.00 5.89 -4.09
C GLY A 138 -35.69 7.11 -3.46
N GLY A 139 -35.02 7.73 -2.51
CA GLY A 139 -35.46 8.90 -1.75
C GLY A 139 -34.39 9.37 -0.75
N ASN A 140 -34.73 10.37 0.05
CA ASN A 140 -33.88 10.92 1.10
C ASN A 140 -34.42 10.58 2.48
N PHE A 141 -33.94 9.49 3.06
CA PHE A 141 -34.52 8.89 4.26
C PHE A 141 -33.62 9.11 5.47
N TYR A 142 -34.23 9.47 6.61
CA TYR A 142 -33.58 9.37 7.90
C TYR A 142 -33.97 8.05 8.56
N ILE A 143 -32.99 7.31 9.08
CA ILE A 143 -33.18 6.00 9.69
C ILE A 143 -32.59 5.97 11.10
N THR A 144 -33.28 5.27 11.99
CA THR A 144 -32.88 5.05 13.38
C THR A 144 -32.34 3.63 13.60
N LYS A 145 -32.48 2.73 12.61
CA LYS A 145 -31.94 1.37 12.63
C LYS A 145 -31.41 0.96 11.25
N LYS A 146 -30.44 0.04 11.22
CA LYS A 146 -29.86 -0.52 10.00
C LYS A 146 -30.94 -1.07 9.05
N ILE A 147 -30.79 -0.76 7.76
CA ILE A 147 -31.57 -1.37 6.69
C ILE A 147 -30.82 -2.60 6.17
N ILE A 148 -31.46 -3.77 6.23
CA ILE A 148 -30.88 -5.03 5.75
C ILE A 148 -31.66 -5.52 4.54
N VAL A 149 -30.96 -5.67 3.42
CA VAL A 149 -31.46 -6.36 2.22
C VAL A 149 -30.75 -7.71 2.16
N LYS A 150 -31.48 -8.78 2.46
CA LYS A 150 -30.95 -10.14 2.47
C LYS A 150 -31.65 -11.03 1.45
N ASP A 151 -30.89 -11.85 0.74
CA ASP A 151 -31.40 -12.87 -0.21
C ASP A 151 -32.26 -12.22 -1.32
N VAL A 152 -31.77 -11.10 -1.88
CA VAL A 152 -32.41 -10.37 -2.98
C VAL A 152 -31.44 -10.25 -4.15
N ASP A 153 -31.60 -11.11 -5.15
CA ASP A 153 -30.86 -10.99 -6.40
C ASP A 153 -31.38 -9.82 -7.24
N ASN A 154 -30.47 -9.09 -7.87
CA ASN A 154 -30.74 -8.01 -8.82
C ASN A 154 -31.59 -6.87 -8.25
N LEU A 155 -31.29 -6.44 -7.01
CA LEU A 155 -31.91 -5.24 -6.44
C LEU A 155 -31.60 -4.03 -7.33
N THR A 156 -32.65 -3.43 -7.89
CA THR A 156 -32.52 -2.17 -8.64
C THR A 156 -33.07 -1.03 -7.82
N ILE A 157 -32.29 0.04 -7.64
CA ILE A 157 -32.73 1.29 -7.03
C ILE A 157 -32.85 2.32 -8.16
N ILE A 158 -34.07 2.84 -8.37
CA ILE A 158 -34.32 3.93 -9.31
C ILE A 158 -34.25 5.27 -8.58
N GLY A 159 -33.44 6.18 -9.13
CA GLY A 159 -33.16 7.49 -8.56
C GLY A 159 -32.09 7.44 -7.46
N ASN A 160 -31.93 8.55 -6.74
CA ASN A 160 -31.01 8.63 -5.61
C ASN A 160 -31.54 7.88 -4.39
N LEU A 161 -30.69 7.12 -3.71
CA LEU A 161 -30.95 6.65 -2.35
C LEU A 161 -29.98 7.34 -1.39
N SER A 162 -30.51 8.22 -0.55
CA SER A 162 -29.80 8.91 0.53
C SER A 162 -30.29 8.36 1.85
N LEU A 163 -29.38 7.78 2.63
CA LEU A 163 -29.63 7.33 4.00
C LEU A 163 -28.85 8.21 4.97
N LYS A 164 -29.57 8.80 5.92
CA LYS A 164 -29.01 9.55 7.04
C LYS A 164 -29.37 8.87 8.35
N GLY A 165 -28.50 8.89 9.35
CA GLY A 165 -28.83 8.33 10.65
C GLY A 165 -27.87 8.74 11.75
N ASN A 166 -28.19 8.34 12.98
CA ASN A 166 -27.27 8.42 14.11
C ASN A 166 -27.24 7.05 14.79
N ILE A 167 -26.53 6.11 14.15
CA ILE A 167 -26.52 4.70 14.54
C ILE A 167 -25.09 4.29 14.87
N ASN A 168 -24.87 3.90 16.12
CA ASN A 168 -23.56 3.57 16.66
C ASN A 168 -23.14 2.13 16.31
N LYS A 169 -21.93 1.95 15.78
CA LYS A 169 -21.28 0.66 15.44
C LYS A 169 -21.98 -0.21 14.40
N GLU A 170 -23.01 0.30 13.75
CA GLU A 170 -23.81 -0.39 12.74
C GLU A 170 -23.75 0.34 11.40
N PHE A 171 -23.90 -0.42 10.31
CA PHE A 171 -24.05 0.12 8.97
C PHE A 171 -25.45 0.72 8.78
N LEU A 172 -25.56 1.79 7.99
CA LEU A 172 -26.85 2.31 7.55
C LEU A 172 -27.53 1.32 6.59
N LEU A 173 -26.77 0.76 5.64
CA LEU A 173 -27.23 -0.25 4.69
C LEU A 173 -26.34 -1.49 4.72
N GLN A 174 -26.96 -2.66 4.82
CA GLN A 174 -26.30 -3.93 4.59
C GLN A 174 -27.04 -4.72 3.50
N VAL A 175 -26.32 -5.05 2.43
CA VAL A 175 -26.80 -5.89 1.34
C VAL A 175 -26.07 -7.22 1.44
N SER A 176 -26.80 -8.33 1.60
CA SER A 176 -26.21 -9.63 1.93
C SER A 176 -26.79 -10.78 1.14
N GLY A 177 -25.89 -11.52 0.48
CA GLY A 177 -26.13 -12.88 0.03
C GLY A 177 -25.85 -13.88 1.17
N SER A 178 -25.52 -15.11 0.80
CA SER A 178 -25.17 -16.16 1.77
C SER A 178 -24.18 -17.18 1.21
N SER A 179 -23.43 -17.85 2.09
CA SER A 179 -22.69 -19.06 1.76
C SER A 179 -23.42 -20.30 2.25
N ASN A 180 -23.66 -21.26 1.35
CA ASN A 180 -24.17 -22.58 1.71
C ASN A 180 -23.01 -23.58 1.79
N PHE A 181 -22.47 -23.76 3.00
CA PHE A 181 -21.61 -24.92 3.27
C PHE A 181 -22.49 -26.18 3.28
N PHE A 182 -22.07 -27.21 2.56
CA PHE A 182 -22.87 -28.43 2.37
C PHE A 182 -22.93 -29.32 3.61
N GLU A 183 -22.19 -28.99 4.67
CA GLU A 183 -22.15 -29.73 5.92
C GLU A 183 -22.21 -28.77 7.11
N SER A 184 -22.85 -29.23 8.20
CA SER A 184 -23.17 -28.41 9.37
C SER A 184 -21.99 -28.16 10.32
N SER A 185 -20.84 -28.83 10.12
CA SER A 185 -19.66 -28.67 10.97
C SER A 185 -18.46 -28.10 10.21
N LYS A 186 -17.74 -27.15 10.82
CA LYS A 186 -16.50 -26.56 10.27
C LYS A 186 -15.33 -27.55 10.14
N LYS A 187 -15.49 -28.79 10.61
CA LYS A 187 -14.43 -29.81 10.68
C LYS A 187 -14.54 -30.90 9.61
N MET A 188 -15.58 -30.90 8.78
CA MET A 188 -15.72 -31.91 7.74
C MET A 188 -15.15 -31.38 6.41
N THR A 189 -14.28 -32.18 5.81
CA THR A 189 -13.76 -31.97 4.44
C THR A 189 -14.77 -32.51 3.45
N ASN A 190 -15.01 -31.75 2.38
CA ASN A 190 -15.85 -32.18 1.27
C ASN A 190 -15.11 -32.09 -0.09
N ILE A 191 -13.79 -31.92 -0.06
CA ILE A 191 -12.90 -32.23 -1.18
C ILE A 191 -12.37 -33.67 -1.01
N GLU A 192 -12.05 -34.33 -2.12
CA GLU A 192 -11.61 -35.74 -2.15
C GLU A 192 -10.10 -35.92 -2.30
N SER A 193 -9.37 -34.87 -2.64
CA SER A 193 -7.90 -34.86 -2.75
C SER A 193 -7.35 -33.49 -2.35
N ASP A 194 -6.08 -33.46 -1.95
CA ASP A 194 -5.34 -32.20 -1.82
C ASP A 194 -5.39 -31.44 -3.17
N VAL A 195 -5.42 -30.11 -3.08
CA VAL A 195 -5.43 -29.24 -4.25
C VAL A 195 -4.32 -28.20 -4.11
N ASN A 196 -3.44 -28.13 -5.09
CA ASN A 196 -2.24 -27.31 -5.03
C ASN A 196 -2.47 -25.92 -5.62
N LYS A 197 -1.73 -24.93 -5.09
CA LYS A 197 -1.59 -23.61 -5.74
C LYS A 197 -1.26 -23.78 -7.22
N GLY A 198 -2.00 -23.08 -8.08
CA GLY A 198 -1.84 -23.14 -9.54
C GLY A 198 -2.73 -24.18 -10.24
N GLU A 199 -3.41 -25.07 -9.52
CA GLU A 199 -4.42 -25.95 -10.10
C GLU A 199 -5.72 -25.20 -10.41
N SER A 200 -6.49 -25.69 -11.38
CA SER A 200 -7.76 -25.07 -11.83
C SER A 200 -8.95 -26.02 -11.72
N TYR A 201 -8.84 -27.04 -10.88
CA TYR A 201 -9.93 -27.97 -10.62
C TYR A 201 -9.93 -28.43 -9.17
N ILE A 202 -11.09 -28.88 -8.69
CA ILE A 202 -11.28 -29.47 -7.36
C ILE A 202 -12.07 -30.76 -7.53
N LEU A 203 -11.58 -31.86 -6.95
CA LEU A 203 -12.33 -33.11 -6.87
C LEU A 203 -13.22 -33.10 -5.62
N SER A 204 -14.54 -33.24 -5.77
CA SER A 204 -15.49 -33.17 -4.66
C SER A 204 -16.73 -34.03 -4.89
N LYS A 205 -17.19 -34.74 -3.84
CA LYS A 205 -18.50 -35.41 -3.81
C LYS A 205 -19.68 -34.44 -3.99
N MET A 206 -19.47 -33.15 -3.73
CA MET A 206 -20.49 -32.09 -3.85
C MET A 206 -20.52 -31.44 -5.24
N ALA A 207 -19.75 -31.93 -6.22
CA ALA A 207 -19.71 -31.35 -7.57
C ALA A 207 -21.10 -31.24 -8.22
N ASN A 208 -22.00 -32.18 -7.94
CA ASN A 208 -23.39 -32.17 -8.43
C ASN A 208 -24.27 -31.04 -7.86
N LYS A 209 -23.78 -30.28 -6.87
CA LYS A 209 -24.45 -29.09 -6.32
C LYS A 209 -24.08 -27.79 -7.05
N PHE A 210 -23.08 -27.86 -7.92
CA PHE A 210 -22.59 -26.74 -8.71
C PHE A 210 -23.02 -26.86 -10.17
N SER A 211 -22.99 -25.73 -10.85
CA SER A 211 -23.24 -25.58 -12.28
C SER A 211 -22.29 -24.52 -12.83
N LYS A 212 -22.09 -24.51 -14.16
CA LYS A 212 -21.31 -23.48 -14.83
C LYS A 212 -21.85 -22.08 -14.44
N GLY A 213 -20.95 -21.18 -14.05
CA GLY A 213 -21.27 -19.82 -13.63
C GLY A 213 -21.46 -19.65 -12.12
N ASP A 214 -21.65 -20.72 -11.36
CA ASP A 214 -21.73 -20.62 -9.89
C ASP A 214 -20.43 -20.06 -9.30
N ILE A 215 -20.54 -19.36 -8.18
CA ILE A 215 -19.38 -18.97 -7.37
C ILE A 215 -19.18 -20.02 -6.27
N LEU A 216 -17.99 -20.60 -6.27
CA LEU A 216 -17.49 -21.53 -5.27
C LEU A 216 -16.53 -20.78 -4.33
N LYS A 217 -16.73 -20.93 -3.03
CA LYS A 217 -15.76 -20.52 -2.00
C LYS A 217 -15.05 -21.77 -1.48
N ILE A 218 -13.72 -21.77 -1.48
CA ILE A 218 -12.90 -22.81 -0.83
C ILE A 218 -12.21 -22.20 0.39
N VAL A 219 -12.23 -22.91 1.52
CA VAL A 219 -11.58 -22.50 2.78
C VAL A 219 -10.92 -23.72 3.42
N SER A 220 -9.94 -23.50 4.30
CA SER A 220 -9.46 -24.54 5.23
C SER A 220 -9.28 -23.96 6.62
N GLU A 221 -9.03 -24.78 7.64
CA GLU A 221 -8.79 -24.34 9.02
C GLU A 221 -7.34 -23.92 9.30
N LYS A 222 -6.46 -24.01 8.29
CA LYS A 222 -5.09 -23.53 8.39
C LYS A 222 -5.08 -22.00 8.50
N LYS A 223 -4.30 -21.50 9.45
CA LYS A 223 -4.06 -20.07 9.63
C LYS A 223 -3.30 -19.53 8.41
N PHE A 224 -3.77 -18.43 7.83
CA PHE A 224 -3.18 -17.90 6.61
C PHE A 224 -1.75 -17.34 6.85
N CYS A 225 -1.56 -16.62 7.95
CA CYS A 225 -0.26 -16.04 8.29
C CYS A 225 0.16 -16.41 9.72
N GLU A 226 1.10 -17.34 9.85
CA GLU A 226 1.60 -17.82 11.14
C GLU A 226 2.27 -16.72 11.98
N LEU A 227 3.03 -15.83 11.33
CA LEU A 227 3.74 -14.72 11.98
C LEU A 227 2.83 -13.59 12.49
N GLY A 228 1.62 -13.50 11.94
CA GLY A 228 0.63 -12.48 12.30
C GLY A 228 -0.05 -12.80 13.63
N ASN A 229 -0.59 -11.75 14.27
CA ASN A 229 -1.44 -11.88 15.47
C ASN A 229 -2.93 -12.10 15.13
N GLU A 230 -3.23 -12.29 13.84
CA GLU A 230 -4.57 -12.52 13.31
C GLU A 230 -4.85 -14.02 13.19
N ASP A 231 -5.93 -14.50 13.80
CA ASP A 231 -6.41 -15.88 13.60
C ASP A 231 -7.40 -15.94 12.42
N ILE A 232 -6.89 -15.64 11.23
CA ILE A 232 -7.65 -15.69 9.99
C ILE A 232 -7.27 -16.92 9.21
N LYS A 233 -8.29 -17.67 8.79
CA LYS A 233 -8.12 -18.92 8.06
C LYS A 233 -7.95 -18.68 6.56
N GLN A 234 -7.24 -19.57 5.87
CA GLN A 234 -7.04 -19.46 4.43
C GLN A 234 -8.34 -19.71 3.65
N GLY A 235 -8.43 -19.13 2.46
CA GLY A 235 -9.57 -19.31 1.57
C GLY A 235 -9.68 -18.27 0.48
N GLU A 236 -10.40 -18.63 -0.58
CA GLU A 236 -10.59 -17.82 -1.78
C GLU A 236 -11.89 -18.21 -2.51
N MET A 237 -12.26 -17.49 -3.57
CA MET A 237 -13.47 -17.71 -4.35
C MET A 237 -13.20 -17.82 -5.84
N HIS A 238 -13.94 -18.68 -6.53
CA HIS A 238 -13.79 -18.90 -7.97
C HIS A 238 -15.13 -19.09 -8.64
N SER A 239 -15.23 -18.60 -9.89
CA SER A 239 -16.32 -18.98 -10.78
C SER A 239 -16.10 -20.37 -11.36
N VAL A 240 -17.15 -21.20 -11.35
CA VAL A 240 -17.17 -22.55 -11.91
C VAL A 240 -17.25 -22.48 -13.43
N LYS A 241 -16.28 -23.09 -14.11
CA LYS A 241 -16.20 -23.18 -15.57
C LYS A 241 -17.08 -24.29 -16.13
N LYS A 242 -16.98 -25.49 -15.56
CA LYS A 242 -17.76 -26.69 -15.93
C LYS A 242 -17.67 -27.75 -14.83
N ILE A 243 -18.56 -28.74 -14.88
CA ILE A 243 -18.57 -29.92 -14.00
C ILE A 243 -18.45 -31.18 -14.88
N GLU A 244 -17.53 -32.09 -14.55
CA GLU A 244 -17.42 -33.41 -15.18
C GLU A 244 -17.31 -34.49 -14.10
N GLY A 245 -18.38 -35.25 -13.89
CA GLY A 245 -18.46 -36.20 -12.77
C GLY A 245 -18.29 -35.50 -11.42
N GLN A 246 -17.24 -35.86 -10.69
CA GLN A 246 -16.87 -35.27 -9.40
C GLN A 246 -15.88 -34.10 -9.50
N ILE A 247 -15.47 -33.73 -10.73
CA ILE A 247 -14.46 -32.69 -10.94
C ILE A 247 -15.17 -31.36 -11.21
N ILE A 248 -14.86 -30.36 -10.39
CA ILE A 248 -15.28 -28.97 -10.56
C ILE A 248 -14.12 -28.22 -11.21
N TYR A 249 -14.28 -27.78 -12.45
CA TYR A 249 -13.27 -26.94 -13.12
C TYR A 249 -13.55 -25.46 -12.84
N LEU A 250 -12.50 -24.71 -12.54
CA LEU A 250 -12.54 -23.28 -12.19
C LEU A 250 -12.12 -22.42 -13.39
N ASN A 251 -12.61 -21.17 -13.45
CA ASN A 251 -12.22 -20.21 -14.48
C ASN A 251 -10.80 -19.65 -14.29
N THR A 252 -10.31 -19.66 -13.06
CA THR A 252 -8.95 -19.23 -12.70
C THR A 252 -8.26 -20.31 -11.88
N THR A 253 -6.93 -20.27 -11.82
CA THR A 253 -6.15 -21.15 -10.95
C THR A 253 -6.25 -20.71 -9.49
N LEU A 254 -6.15 -21.65 -8.56
CA LEU A 254 -6.08 -21.40 -7.11
C LEU A 254 -4.82 -20.60 -6.75
N ASN A 255 -4.96 -19.64 -5.84
CA ASN A 255 -3.86 -18.80 -5.37
C ASN A 255 -3.07 -19.42 -4.21
N ASP A 256 -3.65 -20.42 -3.53
CA ASP A 256 -3.03 -21.15 -2.43
C ASP A 256 -3.31 -22.67 -2.49
N THR A 257 -2.66 -23.43 -1.61
CA THR A 257 -2.82 -24.87 -1.45
C THR A 257 -3.83 -25.22 -0.36
N TYR A 258 -4.70 -26.19 -0.63
CA TYR A 258 -5.75 -26.67 0.27
C TYR A 258 -5.59 -28.16 0.50
N LEU A 259 -5.28 -28.54 1.74
CA LEU A 259 -5.02 -29.92 2.12
C LEU A 259 -6.23 -30.53 2.85
N LEU A 260 -6.44 -31.82 2.66
CA LEU A 260 -7.39 -32.61 3.44
C LEU A 260 -7.08 -32.54 4.94
N THR A 261 -5.80 -32.56 5.30
CA THR A 261 -5.32 -32.46 6.69
C THR A 261 -5.68 -31.14 7.36
N ASP A 262 -5.95 -30.09 6.57
CA ASP A 262 -6.33 -28.77 7.05
C ASP A 262 -7.87 -28.59 7.07
N SER A 263 -8.65 -29.67 6.92
CA SER A 263 -10.12 -29.63 6.84
C SER A 263 -10.63 -28.69 5.73
N ALA A 264 -9.99 -28.74 4.56
CA ALA A 264 -10.38 -27.95 3.41
C ALA A 264 -11.79 -28.32 2.92
N ARG A 265 -12.59 -27.31 2.60
CA ARG A 265 -14.00 -27.48 2.24
C ARG A 265 -14.47 -26.40 1.27
N ILE A 266 -15.48 -26.74 0.49
CA ILE A 266 -16.14 -25.85 -0.47
C ILE A 266 -17.56 -25.49 -0.04
N ALA A 267 -17.99 -24.29 -0.42
CA ALA A 267 -19.35 -23.79 -0.31
C ALA A 267 -19.81 -23.20 -1.64
N LYS A 268 -21.11 -23.31 -1.91
CA LYS A 268 -21.75 -22.54 -2.98
C LYS A 268 -22.22 -21.21 -2.43
N ILE A 269 -21.89 -20.12 -3.12
CA ILE A 269 -22.36 -18.78 -2.77
C ILE A 269 -23.72 -18.55 -3.43
N ASN A 270 -24.70 -18.11 -2.64
CA ASN A 270 -25.90 -17.46 -3.15
C ASN A 270 -25.62 -15.96 -3.17
N PRO A 271 -25.42 -15.39 -4.35
CA PRO A 271 -24.93 -14.03 -4.47
C PRO A 271 -25.96 -13.00 -4.01
N VAL A 272 -25.51 -11.76 -3.97
CA VAL A 272 -26.39 -10.59 -4.01
C VAL A 272 -25.85 -9.62 -5.05
N SER A 273 -26.74 -8.90 -5.71
CA SER A 273 -26.36 -7.83 -6.64
C SER A 273 -27.26 -6.62 -6.43
N ILE A 274 -26.65 -5.44 -6.59
CA ILE A 274 -27.33 -4.15 -6.45
C ILE A 274 -26.91 -3.21 -7.56
N ILE A 275 -27.90 -2.54 -8.15
CA ILE A 275 -27.73 -1.47 -9.12
C ILE A 275 -28.44 -0.25 -8.58
N CYS A 276 -27.80 0.91 -8.64
CA CYS A 276 -28.42 2.21 -8.38
C CYS A 276 -28.29 3.05 -9.64
N SER A 277 -29.41 3.55 -10.18
CA SER A 277 -29.40 4.30 -11.44
C SER A 277 -28.72 5.67 -11.32
N GLU A 278 -28.66 6.22 -10.09
CA GLU A 278 -28.04 7.51 -9.80
C GLU A 278 -27.00 7.40 -8.67
N LYS A 279 -27.28 7.95 -7.48
CA LYS A 279 -26.33 8.05 -6.35
C LYS A 279 -26.80 7.24 -5.14
N LEU A 280 -25.85 6.58 -4.49
CA LEU A 280 -25.99 6.12 -3.10
C LEU A 280 -25.29 7.12 -2.19
N TYR A 281 -26.02 7.69 -1.23
CA TYR A 281 -25.48 8.66 -0.28
C TYR A 281 -25.65 8.18 1.16
N PHE A 282 -24.58 8.24 1.96
CA PHE A 282 -24.58 7.82 3.37
C PHE A 282 -24.01 8.91 4.29
N GLU A 283 -24.75 9.28 5.33
CA GLU A 283 -24.32 10.22 6.37
C GLU A 283 -24.73 9.68 7.74
N ASN A 284 -23.75 9.36 8.59
CA ASN A 284 -24.01 8.84 9.93
C ASN A 284 -23.39 9.79 10.97
N ASP A 285 -24.21 10.44 11.79
CA ASP A 285 -23.75 11.45 12.76
C ASP A 285 -23.10 10.81 14.01
N SER A 286 -23.09 9.48 14.12
CA SER A 286 -22.42 8.78 15.19
C SER A 286 -20.89 8.80 15.02
N ILE A 287 -20.15 8.97 16.13
CA ILE A 287 -18.67 8.91 16.16
C ILE A 287 -18.15 7.56 15.64
N LEU A 288 -18.89 6.48 15.87
CA LEU A 288 -18.61 5.14 15.34
C LEU A 288 -19.66 4.73 14.31
N GLY A 289 -20.09 5.69 13.49
CA GLY A 289 -21.06 5.45 12.42
C GLY A 289 -20.43 4.70 11.24
N LYS A 290 -21.18 3.78 10.64
CA LYS A 290 -20.79 3.08 9.42
C LYS A 290 -21.78 3.34 8.27
N GLY A 291 -21.28 3.32 7.03
CA GLY A 291 -22.08 3.60 5.82
C GLY A 291 -22.76 2.35 5.26
N MET A 292 -22.05 1.61 4.41
CA MET A 292 -22.58 0.45 3.68
C MET A 292 -21.73 -0.81 3.87
N ARG A 293 -22.36 -1.97 4.01
CA ARG A 293 -21.73 -3.29 3.88
C ARG A 293 -22.32 -4.07 2.70
N ILE A 294 -21.45 -4.67 1.90
CA ILE A 294 -21.78 -5.65 0.87
C ILE A 294 -21.21 -7.00 1.33
N ASP A 295 -22.08 -7.97 1.48
CA ASP A 295 -21.74 -9.33 1.89
C ASP A 295 -22.13 -10.32 0.78
N TYR A 296 -21.19 -11.16 0.33
CA TYR A 296 -21.42 -12.11 -0.76
C TYR A 296 -21.91 -11.47 -2.08
N GLY A 297 -21.41 -10.28 -2.39
CA GLY A 297 -21.70 -9.58 -3.65
C GLY A 297 -20.99 -10.20 -4.84
N VAL A 298 -21.69 -10.38 -5.98
CA VAL A 298 -21.09 -10.98 -7.19
C VAL A 298 -21.37 -10.13 -8.44
N ASP A 299 -20.30 -9.80 -9.17
CA ASP A 299 -20.31 -9.24 -10.54
C ASP A 299 -21.27 -8.06 -10.76
N PHE A 300 -21.21 -7.05 -9.90
CA PHE A 300 -21.95 -5.79 -10.09
C PHE A 300 -21.09 -4.55 -9.89
N LYS A 301 -21.61 -3.41 -10.38
CA LYS A 301 -20.91 -2.12 -10.38
C LYS A 301 -21.72 -1.03 -9.69
N LEU A 302 -21.08 -0.29 -8.79
CA LEU A 302 -21.61 0.92 -8.17
C LEU A 302 -20.70 2.12 -8.50
N ASN A 303 -21.20 3.07 -9.29
CA ASN A 303 -20.37 4.16 -9.84
C ASN A 303 -20.39 5.47 -9.03
N ASN A 304 -21.30 5.62 -8.06
CA ASN A 304 -21.53 6.89 -7.39
C ASN A 304 -21.95 6.69 -5.93
N VAL A 305 -21.03 6.15 -5.14
CA VAL A 305 -21.22 5.91 -3.71
C VAL A 305 -20.55 7.03 -2.93
N VAL A 306 -21.34 7.90 -2.31
CA VAL A 306 -20.88 9.14 -1.68
C VAL A 306 -21.23 9.14 -0.20
N GLY A 307 -20.38 9.72 0.64
CA GLY A 307 -20.76 9.91 2.03
C GLY A 307 -19.81 10.77 2.84
N LYS A 308 -20.25 11.07 4.06
CA LYS A 308 -19.47 11.79 5.06
C LYS A 308 -19.85 11.36 6.46
N ASN A 309 -18.98 11.64 7.43
CA ASN A 309 -19.16 11.29 8.84
C ASN A 309 -19.28 9.78 9.14
N ASN A 310 -19.02 8.90 8.17
CA ASN A 310 -19.04 7.45 8.38
C ASN A 310 -17.69 7.00 8.97
N ASN A 311 -17.42 7.50 10.18
CA ASN A 311 -16.09 7.59 10.74
C ASN A 311 -15.50 6.24 11.19
N GLU A 312 -16.31 5.19 11.36
CA GLU A 312 -15.76 3.85 11.66
C GLU A 312 -15.41 3.11 10.37
N ILE A 313 -16.38 2.92 9.46
CA ILE A 313 -16.19 2.35 8.12
C ILE A 313 -17.19 3.01 7.15
N PHE A 314 -16.73 3.62 6.06
CA PHE A 314 -17.66 4.12 5.04
C PHE A 314 -18.23 2.99 4.16
N VAL A 315 -17.39 2.16 3.55
CA VAL A 315 -17.84 0.96 2.82
C VAL A 315 -17.05 -0.28 3.28
N GLU A 316 -17.76 -1.39 3.49
CA GLU A 316 -17.17 -2.71 3.71
C GLU A 316 -17.55 -3.67 2.57
N ILE A 317 -16.53 -4.26 1.93
CA ILE A 317 -16.66 -5.35 0.96
C ILE A 317 -16.24 -6.64 1.66
N PHE A 318 -17.19 -7.53 1.91
CA PHE A 318 -16.99 -8.75 2.66
C PHE A 318 -17.39 -9.97 1.81
N HIS A 319 -16.45 -10.91 1.62
CA HIS A 319 -16.66 -12.10 0.79
C HIS A 319 -17.27 -11.85 -0.60
N CYS A 320 -16.81 -10.81 -1.31
CA CYS A 320 -17.36 -10.44 -2.63
C CYS A 320 -16.50 -10.91 -3.82
N TYR A 321 -17.10 -11.23 -4.96
CA TYR A 321 -16.40 -11.65 -6.17
C TYR A 321 -16.71 -10.71 -7.34
N GLY A 322 -15.71 -10.05 -7.91
CA GLY A 322 -15.88 -9.22 -9.10
C GLY A 322 -16.66 -7.91 -8.89
N VAL A 323 -16.81 -7.45 -7.65
CA VAL A 323 -17.51 -6.18 -7.35
C VAL A 323 -16.66 -4.98 -7.75
N SER A 324 -17.23 -4.05 -8.50
CA SER A 324 -16.60 -2.76 -8.84
C SER A 324 -17.31 -1.60 -8.14
N ILE A 325 -16.56 -0.78 -7.43
CA ILE A 325 -17.09 0.38 -6.71
C ILE A 325 -16.25 1.64 -6.93
N ASN A 326 -16.95 2.76 -7.14
CA ASN A 326 -16.39 4.10 -7.08
C ASN A 326 -16.96 4.84 -5.85
N ILE A 327 -16.06 5.23 -4.95
CA ILE A 327 -16.39 5.87 -3.68
C ILE A 327 -15.97 7.34 -3.66
N ASN A 328 -16.72 8.19 -2.96
CA ASN A 328 -16.30 9.53 -2.57
C ASN A 328 -16.67 9.76 -1.10
N SER A 329 -15.71 9.57 -0.20
CA SER A 329 -15.92 9.72 1.24
C SER A 329 -15.12 10.86 1.86
N TYR A 330 -15.80 11.59 2.75
CA TYR A 330 -15.24 12.71 3.52
C TYR A 330 -15.55 12.48 4.99
N ASN A 331 -14.72 11.69 5.66
CA ASN A 331 -14.90 11.34 7.05
C ASN A 331 -14.10 12.27 7.97
N THR A 332 -14.43 12.25 9.25
CA THR A 332 -13.58 12.80 10.29
C THR A 332 -12.80 11.68 10.96
N TYR A 333 -11.70 12.03 11.61
CA TYR A 333 -10.81 11.06 12.23
C TYR A 333 -11.52 10.25 13.32
N SER A 334 -11.33 8.93 13.28
CA SER A 334 -11.72 8.02 14.34
C SER A 334 -10.50 7.28 14.89
N LYS A 335 -10.37 7.29 16.22
CA LYS A 335 -9.35 6.49 16.94
C LYS A 335 -9.61 4.97 16.85
N SER A 336 -10.79 4.52 16.41
CA SER A 336 -11.22 3.10 16.45
C SER A 336 -10.84 2.28 15.22
N GLN A 337 -11.62 2.25 14.13
CA GLN A 337 -11.26 1.64 12.84
C GLN A 337 -10.91 2.72 11.80
N GLY A 338 -11.77 3.72 11.58
CA GLY A 338 -11.42 4.84 10.70
C GLY A 338 -11.12 4.42 9.26
N TYR A 339 -11.91 3.51 8.68
CA TYR A 339 -11.70 3.02 7.32
C TYR A 339 -12.55 3.76 6.30
N GLY A 340 -11.91 4.29 5.26
CA GLY A 340 -12.63 4.79 4.08
C GLY A 340 -13.30 3.62 3.34
N ILE A 341 -12.52 2.58 3.05
CA ILE A 341 -13.04 1.30 2.59
C ILE A 341 -12.29 0.14 3.24
N ALA A 342 -13.04 -0.85 3.69
CA ALA A 342 -12.55 -2.13 4.18
C ALA A 342 -12.81 -3.21 3.13
N ILE A 343 -11.79 -4.00 2.79
CA ILE A 343 -11.91 -5.17 1.92
C ILE A 343 -11.47 -6.40 2.71
N GLU A 344 -12.40 -7.32 2.92
CA GLU A 344 -12.25 -8.37 3.92
C GLU A 344 -12.77 -9.74 3.44
N GLY A 345 -12.23 -10.78 4.08
CA GLY A 345 -12.54 -12.17 3.77
C GLY A 345 -12.04 -12.58 2.38
N SER A 346 -12.58 -13.67 1.82
CA SER A 346 -12.31 -14.18 0.46
C SER A 346 -12.63 -13.22 -0.71
N SER A 347 -12.74 -11.91 -0.47
CA SER A 347 -13.06 -10.93 -1.49
C SER A 347 -12.03 -10.97 -2.63
N MET A 348 -12.49 -11.19 -3.87
CA MET A 348 -11.61 -11.47 -4.99
C MET A 348 -12.02 -10.75 -6.28
N ASN A 349 -11.04 -10.32 -7.07
CA ASN A 349 -11.23 -9.60 -8.34
C ASN A 349 -12.01 -8.27 -8.21
N CYS A 350 -12.08 -7.69 -7.00
CA CYS A 350 -12.77 -6.43 -6.80
C CYS A 350 -12.00 -5.25 -7.41
N ILE A 351 -12.72 -4.24 -7.91
CA ILE A 351 -12.15 -3.01 -8.48
C ILE A 351 -12.64 -1.82 -7.69
N ILE A 352 -11.74 -1.18 -6.95
CA ILE A 352 -12.03 -0.06 -6.06
C ILE A 352 -11.42 1.22 -6.63
N SER A 353 -12.19 2.28 -6.71
CA SER A 353 -11.71 3.59 -7.18
C SER A 353 -12.34 4.77 -6.44
N GLY A 354 -11.76 5.96 -6.60
CA GLY A 354 -12.36 7.22 -6.15
C GLY A 354 -11.58 7.90 -5.02
N ILE A 355 -12.29 8.47 -4.05
CA ILE A 355 -11.75 9.34 -3.00
C ILE A 355 -12.14 8.82 -1.61
N ALA A 356 -11.18 8.77 -0.69
CA ALA A 356 -11.40 8.42 0.71
C ALA A 356 -10.59 9.31 1.67
N MET A 357 -11.20 10.41 2.12
CA MET A 357 -10.53 11.45 2.91
C MET A 357 -10.84 11.36 4.40
N GLY A 358 -9.91 11.83 5.23
CA GLY A 358 -10.08 12.01 6.68
C GLY A 358 -10.20 10.71 7.46
N SER A 359 -9.70 9.62 6.88
CA SER A 359 -9.72 8.28 7.47
C SER A 359 -8.42 8.01 8.22
N ARG A 360 -8.39 6.99 9.08
CA ARG A 360 -7.13 6.41 9.56
C ARG A 360 -6.44 5.67 8.42
N HIS A 361 -7.16 4.73 7.81
CA HIS A 361 -6.76 4.05 6.58
C HIS A 361 -7.80 4.39 5.52
N SER A 362 -7.40 5.06 4.45
CA SER A 362 -8.30 5.32 3.32
C SER A 362 -8.73 4.00 2.67
N VAL A 363 -7.83 3.02 2.61
CA VAL A 363 -8.11 1.65 2.17
C VAL A 363 -7.44 0.68 3.14
N ALA A 364 -8.21 -0.24 3.70
CA ALA A 364 -7.70 -1.30 4.58
C ALA A 364 -8.12 -2.67 4.03
N PHE A 365 -7.15 -3.57 3.91
CA PHE A 365 -7.42 -5.00 3.73
C PHE A 365 -7.23 -5.75 5.04
N GLY A 366 -8.08 -6.74 5.30
CA GLY A 366 -7.96 -7.63 6.46
C GLY A 366 -8.97 -8.77 6.43
N GLY A 367 -9.42 -9.20 7.60
CA GLY A 367 -10.45 -10.23 7.69
C GLY A 367 -10.94 -10.48 9.11
N THR A 368 -11.99 -11.28 9.21
CA THR A 368 -12.59 -11.76 10.45
C THR A 368 -12.54 -13.29 10.50
N GLY A 369 -12.27 -13.86 11.68
CA GLY A 369 -11.93 -15.30 11.81
C GLY A 369 -13.08 -16.29 11.58
N ASP A 370 -14.34 -15.87 11.65
CA ASP A 370 -15.47 -16.81 11.77
C ASP A 370 -15.80 -17.60 10.50
N GLU A 371 -15.62 -17.03 9.31
CA GLU A 371 -15.99 -17.65 8.03
C GLU A 371 -14.80 -18.04 7.14
N GLY A 372 -13.59 -17.68 7.55
CA GLY A 372 -12.34 -17.94 6.85
C GLY A 372 -12.23 -17.25 5.49
N GLY A 373 -10.99 -17.11 5.00
CA GLY A 373 -10.68 -16.53 3.71
C GLY A 373 -9.94 -15.19 3.77
N VAL A 374 -9.18 -14.92 2.71
CA VAL A 374 -8.40 -13.69 2.56
C VAL A 374 -8.61 -13.09 1.18
N SER A 375 -8.31 -11.80 1.03
CA SER A 375 -8.58 -11.11 -0.23
C SER A 375 -7.53 -11.39 -1.29
N TRP A 376 -7.96 -11.59 -2.54
CA TRP A 376 -7.11 -11.94 -3.68
C TRP A 376 -7.40 -11.08 -4.90
N ASP A 377 -6.36 -10.73 -5.66
CA ASP A 377 -6.49 -10.08 -6.97
C ASP A 377 -7.35 -8.79 -7.01
N CYS A 378 -7.45 -8.08 -5.89
CA CYS A 378 -8.17 -6.80 -5.81
C CYS A 378 -7.34 -5.66 -6.40
N LYS A 379 -7.98 -4.78 -7.18
CA LYS A 379 -7.37 -3.61 -7.82
C LYS A 379 -7.89 -2.33 -7.17
N VAL A 380 -6.98 -1.45 -6.79
CA VAL A 380 -7.29 -0.22 -6.05
C VAL A 380 -6.69 0.99 -6.77
N SER A 381 -7.50 2.01 -7.01
CA SER A 381 -7.11 3.31 -7.60
C SER A 381 -7.79 4.45 -6.85
N VAL A 382 -7.27 4.78 -5.66
CA VAL A 382 -7.91 5.70 -4.71
C VAL A 382 -7.00 6.89 -4.39
N THR A 383 -7.60 8.07 -4.29
CA THR A 383 -6.99 9.22 -3.60
C THR A 383 -7.40 9.21 -2.14
N GLY A 384 -6.43 9.11 -1.25
CA GLY A 384 -6.65 8.99 0.19
C GLY A 384 -5.93 10.06 1.01
N SER A 385 -6.48 10.37 2.19
CA SER A 385 -5.75 11.08 3.23
C SER A 385 -5.85 10.35 4.57
N GLY A 386 -4.70 10.26 5.23
CA GLY A 386 -4.56 9.66 6.55
C GLY A 386 -4.41 10.74 7.61
N VAL A 387 -5.14 10.58 8.72
CA VAL A 387 -5.02 11.43 9.90
C VAL A 387 -4.29 10.65 11.00
N LEU A 388 -3.14 11.19 11.44
CA LEU A 388 -2.24 10.72 12.51
C LEU A 388 -1.61 9.31 12.30
N ASP A 389 -0.28 9.21 12.40
CA ASP A 389 0.61 8.04 12.65
C ASP A 389 0.29 6.67 11.98
N HIS A 390 -0.61 6.63 11.01
CA HIS A 390 -1.14 5.43 10.41
C HIS A 390 -0.98 5.45 8.89
N HIS A 391 -0.92 4.27 8.27
CA HIS A 391 -0.76 4.12 6.82
C HIS A 391 -2.02 4.56 6.08
N ILE A 392 -1.89 5.26 4.94
CA ILE A 392 -3.07 5.62 4.13
C ILE A 392 -3.67 4.38 3.47
N PHE A 393 -2.81 3.54 2.91
CA PHE A 393 -3.15 2.30 2.24
C PHE A 393 -2.53 1.14 3.01
N ASP A 394 -3.37 0.26 3.54
CA ASP A 394 -2.96 -0.74 4.52
C ASP A 394 -3.36 -2.15 4.07
N THR A 395 -2.43 -3.09 4.25
CA THR A 395 -2.72 -4.52 4.22
C THR A 395 -2.40 -5.12 5.59
N HIS A 396 -3.38 -5.79 6.20
CA HIS A 396 -3.19 -6.63 7.37
C HIS A 396 -2.47 -7.94 7.02
N TYR A 397 -2.26 -8.83 7.99
CA TYR A 397 -1.52 -10.09 7.77
C TYR A 397 -2.29 -11.07 6.88
N SER A 398 -3.62 -10.99 6.91
CA SER A 398 -4.58 -11.85 6.21
C SER A 398 -4.95 -11.35 4.80
N VAL A 399 -3.94 -11.15 3.96
CA VAL A 399 -4.12 -10.63 2.59
C VAL A 399 -3.33 -11.47 1.60
N GLY A 400 -3.96 -11.87 0.51
CA GLY A 400 -3.35 -12.68 -0.55
C GLY A 400 -2.61 -11.85 -1.58
N ARG A 401 -3.34 -11.10 -2.44
CA ARG A 401 -2.75 -10.27 -3.50
C ARG A 401 -3.54 -8.98 -3.73
N VAL A 402 -2.83 -7.87 -3.89
CA VAL A 402 -3.42 -6.54 -4.16
C VAL A 402 -2.62 -5.80 -5.23
N TYR A 403 -3.34 -5.11 -6.12
CA TYR A 403 -2.79 -4.20 -7.13
C TYR A 403 -3.17 -2.76 -6.78
N TRP A 404 -2.18 -1.96 -6.41
CA TRP A 404 -2.28 -0.53 -6.14
C TRP A 404 -1.92 0.24 -7.42
N LEU A 405 -2.91 0.87 -8.06
CA LEU A 405 -2.79 1.49 -9.39
C LEU A 405 -3.15 2.97 -9.30
N ASN A 406 -2.25 3.87 -9.68
CA ASN A 406 -2.53 5.32 -9.70
C ASN A 406 -3.05 5.88 -8.37
N CYS A 407 -2.70 5.26 -7.25
CA CYS A 407 -3.12 5.73 -5.93
C CYS A 407 -2.39 7.02 -5.55
N ILE A 408 -3.08 7.95 -4.92
CA ILE A 408 -2.51 9.20 -4.42
C ILE A 408 -2.77 9.27 -2.91
N GLY A 409 -1.73 9.36 -2.10
CA GLY A 409 -1.87 9.58 -0.67
C GLY A 409 -1.38 10.96 -0.25
N ILE A 410 -2.19 11.64 0.56
CA ILE A 410 -1.89 12.96 1.10
C ILE A 410 -1.88 12.84 2.62
N GLY A 411 -0.74 13.08 3.25
CA GLY A 411 -0.68 13.13 4.70
C GLY A 411 -1.27 14.44 5.23
N THR A 412 -1.85 14.41 6.43
CA THR A 412 -2.25 15.63 7.14
C THR A 412 -1.24 16.04 8.21
N ILE A 413 -0.87 17.33 8.27
CA ILE A 413 -0.05 17.88 9.35
C ILE A 413 -0.96 18.07 10.56
N THR A 414 -1.05 17.07 11.43
CA THR A 414 -1.81 17.16 12.67
C THR A 414 -0.93 16.67 13.79
N ASN A 415 -0.50 17.57 14.67
CA ASN A 415 0.09 17.19 15.94
C ASN A 415 -0.65 17.99 17.00
N ASP A 416 -1.18 17.32 18.04
CA ASP A 416 -1.99 17.93 19.11
C ASP A 416 -1.23 19.03 19.90
N SER A 417 0.08 19.16 19.66
CA SER A 417 1.00 20.13 20.27
C SER A 417 1.45 21.26 19.33
N ILE A 418 0.96 21.30 18.08
CA ILE A 418 1.27 22.37 17.11
C ILE A 418 -0.02 23.15 16.83
N PRO A 419 -0.06 24.47 17.08
CA PRO A 419 -1.26 25.27 16.82
C PRO A 419 -1.64 25.20 15.33
N ILE A 420 -2.88 24.80 15.05
CA ILE A 420 -3.47 24.81 13.71
C ILE A 420 -4.40 26.05 13.64
N PRO A 421 -4.24 26.92 12.62
CA PRO A 421 -3.32 26.83 11.48
C PRO A 421 -1.88 27.31 11.79
N VAL A 422 -0.88 26.61 11.27
CA VAL A 422 0.53 27.04 11.35
C VAL A 422 0.79 28.14 10.31
N PRO A 423 1.33 29.31 10.69
CA PRO A 423 1.58 30.39 9.75
C PRO A 423 2.69 30.06 8.75
N LYS A 424 2.58 30.55 7.51
CA LYS A 424 3.70 30.49 6.54
C LYS A 424 4.85 31.39 7.02
N PHE A 425 6.09 30.95 6.79
CA PHE A 425 7.28 31.75 7.05
C PHE A 425 7.28 33.03 6.21
N SER A 426 7.73 34.12 6.82
CA SER A 426 7.94 35.44 6.21
C SER A 426 9.30 35.97 6.67
N SER A 427 10.16 36.33 5.72
CA SER A 427 11.47 36.92 6.03
C SER A 427 11.39 38.26 6.76
N LYS A 428 10.23 38.94 6.73
CA LYS A 428 10.00 40.25 7.36
C LYS A 428 9.49 40.16 8.80
N LYS A 429 9.09 38.97 9.26
CA LYS A 429 8.54 38.77 10.61
C LYS A 429 9.65 38.33 11.56
N SER A 430 9.59 38.81 12.80
CA SER A 430 10.40 38.30 13.90
C SER A 430 9.73 37.10 14.55
N TYR A 431 10.49 36.02 14.74
CA TYR A 431 10.03 34.81 15.40
C TYR A 431 10.78 34.61 16.72
N ASN A 432 10.03 34.39 17.80
CA ASN A 432 10.58 34.08 19.11
C ASN A 432 10.90 32.60 19.25
N LYS A 433 11.68 32.24 20.28
CA LYS A 433 12.01 30.85 20.56
C LYS A 433 10.71 30.07 20.75
N ASN A 434 10.63 28.92 20.10
CA ASN A 434 9.45 28.05 19.99
C ASN A 434 8.35 28.47 19.01
N ASP A 435 8.45 29.62 18.34
CA ASP A 435 7.52 29.95 17.26
C ASP A 435 7.62 28.94 16.12
N VAL A 436 6.47 28.59 15.54
CA VAL A 436 6.37 27.56 14.51
C VAL A 436 5.91 28.16 13.18
N VAL A 437 6.55 27.75 12.08
CA VAL A 437 6.21 28.20 10.72
C VAL A 437 6.22 27.06 9.70
N ILE A 438 5.46 27.22 8.62
CA ILE A 438 5.58 26.40 7.40
C ILE A 438 6.48 27.10 6.38
N TYR A 439 7.49 26.39 5.88
CA TYR A 439 8.34 26.83 4.78
C TYR A 439 8.65 25.66 3.84
N GLU A 440 8.38 25.84 2.54
CA GLU A 440 8.59 24.81 1.50
C GLU A 440 7.92 23.45 1.78
N GLY A 441 6.80 23.43 2.51
CA GLY A 441 6.08 22.21 2.89
C GLY A 441 6.50 21.60 4.23
N TRP A 442 7.41 22.25 4.94
CA TRP A 442 8.01 21.75 6.18
C TRP A 442 7.68 22.64 7.37
N VAL A 443 7.49 22.02 8.53
CA VAL A 443 7.24 22.72 9.80
C VAL A 443 8.55 22.91 10.56
N TYR A 444 8.86 24.15 10.88
CA TYR A 444 10.07 24.54 11.62
C TYR A 444 9.70 25.26 12.91
N LYS A 445 10.50 25.05 13.95
CA LYS A 445 10.44 25.78 15.20
C LYS A 445 11.67 26.64 15.36
N SER A 446 11.51 27.90 15.72
CA SER A 446 12.63 28.77 16.02
C SER A 446 13.34 28.30 17.29
N LEU A 447 14.66 28.23 17.25
CA LEU A 447 15.54 27.88 18.37
C LEU A 447 15.94 29.10 19.20
N VAL A 448 15.75 30.30 18.65
CA VAL A 448 16.23 31.57 19.24
C VAL A 448 15.12 32.59 19.31
N ASN A 449 15.27 33.57 20.20
CA ASN A 449 14.43 34.78 20.20
C ASN A 449 14.86 35.74 19.10
N SER A 450 13.93 36.58 18.64
CA SER A 450 14.20 37.61 17.62
C SER A 450 14.80 37.07 16.32
N ASN A 451 14.34 35.91 15.87
CA ASN A 451 14.75 35.30 14.62
C ASN A 451 14.10 36.04 13.44
N ILE A 452 14.85 36.94 12.79
CA ILE A 452 14.39 37.80 11.70
C ILE A 452 15.22 37.52 10.45
N GLY A 453 14.57 37.38 9.29
CA GLY A 453 15.26 37.26 7.99
C GLY A 453 15.96 35.92 7.72
N PHE A 454 16.25 35.11 8.73
CA PHE A 454 16.89 33.81 8.54
C PHE A 454 15.90 32.75 8.05
N LEU A 455 16.18 32.18 6.88
CA LEU A 455 15.37 31.12 6.30
C LEU A 455 15.31 29.89 7.24
N PRO A 456 14.16 29.21 7.32
CA PRO A 456 13.97 28.05 8.20
C PRO A 456 14.96 26.88 8.06
N PRO A 457 15.62 26.65 6.90
CA PRO A 457 16.71 25.67 6.80
C PRO A 457 17.99 25.99 7.60
N ASN A 458 18.12 27.16 8.25
CA ASN A 458 19.28 27.50 9.08
C ASN A 458 19.24 26.80 10.46
N LYS A 459 20.11 25.80 10.66
CA LYS A 459 20.13 24.93 11.86
C LYS A 459 20.46 25.63 13.18
N GLU A 460 21.16 26.75 13.13
CA GLU A 460 21.51 27.51 14.34
C GLU A 460 20.29 28.27 14.88
N ARG A 461 19.33 28.54 14.00
CA ARG A 461 18.17 29.39 14.25
C ARG A 461 16.86 28.62 14.27
N TRP A 462 16.80 27.48 13.59
CA TRP A 462 15.59 26.71 13.38
C TRP A 462 15.85 25.21 13.56
N ILE A 463 14.86 24.52 14.13
CA ILE A 463 14.79 23.07 14.14
C ILE A 463 13.56 22.62 13.38
N GLY A 464 13.72 21.74 12.39
CA GLY A 464 12.57 21.07 11.79
C GLY A 464 11.93 20.16 12.84
N LEU A 465 10.66 20.41 13.21
CA LEU A 465 10.00 19.69 14.30
C LEU A 465 9.59 18.24 13.99
N ARG A 466 9.80 17.80 12.75
CA ARG A 466 9.19 16.61 12.13
C ARG A 466 7.69 16.78 11.86
N LYS A 467 7.27 16.77 10.59
CA LYS A 467 7.28 15.70 9.56
C LYS A 467 6.06 14.82 9.79
N ASN A 468 5.15 14.82 8.83
CA ASN A 468 4.01 13.91 8.82
C ASN A 468 4.49 12.48 9.10
N GLN A 469 3.90 11.80 10.08
CA GLN A 469 4.29 10.45 10.47
C GLN A 469 3.57 9.38 9.64
N THR A 470 2.48 9.76 8.98
CA THR A 470 1.67 8.91 8.12
C THR A 470 2.50 8.36 6.95
N PRO A 471 2.70 7.04 6.85
CA PRO A 471 3.25 6.43 5.65
C PRO A 471 2.17 6.30 4.57
N LEU A 472 2.57 6.23 3.29
CA LEU A 472 1.64 5.95 2.19
C LEU A 472 1.13 4.52 2.29
N PHE A 473 2.03 3.55 2.18
CA PHE A 473 1.73 2.12 2.24
C PHE A 473 2.22 1.50 3.55
N GLY A 474 1.38 0.68 4.17
CA GLY A 474 1.69 -0.16 5.32
C GLY A 474 1.43 -1.61 5.03
N PHE A 475 2.50 -2.40 4.87
CA PHE A 475 2.35 -3.79 4.48
C PHE A 475 2.71 -4.76 5.60
N ARG A 476 1.73 -5.61 5.95
CA ARG A 476 1.87 -6.76 6.86
C ARG A 476 1.72 -8.10 6.14
N GLY A 477 0.92 -8.16 5.08
CA GLY A 477 0.62 -9.41 4.37
C GLY A 477 0.52 -9.23 2.85
N GLY A 478 0.67 -10.35 2.15
CA GLY A 478 0.30 -10.49 0.74
C GLY A 478 1.32 -10.03 -0.28
N GLU A 479 0.98 -10.29 -1.54
CA GLU A 479 1.67 -9.82 -2.73
C GLU A 479 1.13 -8.43 -3.12
N ASN A 480 1.99 -7.42 -3.04
CA ASN A 480 1.64 -6.02 -3.27
C ASN A 480 2.29 -5.50 -4.56
N TYR A 481 1.47 -5.21 -5.57
CA TYR A 481 1.90 -4.65 -6.84
C TYR A 481 1.56 -3.16 -6.88
N ILE A 482 2.56 -2.29 -6.83
CA ILE A 482 2.40 -0.83 -6.84
C ILE A 482 2.77 -0.31 -8.22
N THR A 483 1.86 0.39 -8.89
CA THR A 483 2.10 0.98 -10.21
C THR A 483 1.61 2.43 -10.30
N ASN A 484 2.50 3.35 -10.65
CA ASN A 484 2.22 4.78 -10.88
C ASN A 484 1.57 5.49 -9.67
N CYS A 485 2.01 5.17 -8.45
CA CYS A 485 1.45 5.77 -7.23
C CYS A 485 2.21 7.02 -6.79
N GLU A 486 1.53 7.91 -6.05
CA GLU A 486 2.09 9.16 -5.54
C GLU A 486 1.83 9.33 -4.03
N GLY A 487 2.83 9.82 -3.30
CA GLY A 487 2.72 10.24 -1.91
C GLY A 487 3.13 11.69 -1.71
N ARG A 488 2.34 12.46 -0.95
CA ARG A 488 2.60 13.88 -0.64
C ARG A 488 2.54 14.15 0.84
N ASP A 489 3.58 14.82 1.35
CA ASP A 489 3.68 15.23 2.74
C ASP A 489 3.53 14.03 3.70
N LEU A 490 4.35 12.99 3.51
CA LEU A 490 4.27 11.70 4.21
C LEU A 490 5.60 11.35 4.89
N SER A 491 5.58 10.41 5.85
CA SER A 491 6.82 9.89 6.40
C SER A 491 7.57 9.04 5.40
N THR A 492 6.93 7.95 4.97
CA THR A 492 7.54 6.92 4.15
C THR A 492 6.60 6.57 3.01
N LEU A 493 7.12 6.26 1.83
CA LEU A 493 6.26 5.74 0.76
C LEU A 493 5.89 4.28 1.00
N ILE A 494 6.84 3.41 1.34
CA ILE A 494 6.58 1.99 1.60
C ILE A 494 7.12 1.61 2.98
N ASN A 495 6.22 1.25 3.90
CA ASN A 495 6.57 0.74 5.22
C ASN A 495 6.29 -0.76 5.32
N VAL A 496 7.33 -1.55 5.63
CA VAL A 496 7.18 -2.97 5.96
C VAL A 496 7.06 -3.11 7.46
N SER A 497 5.90 -3.59 7.92
CA SER A 497 5.60 -3.74 9.33
C SER A 497 6.35 -4.91 9.98
N LYS A 498 6.38 -4.92 11.32
CA LYS A 498 6.92 -6.06 12.09
C LYS A 498 6.15 -7.35 11.77
N ASN A 499 6.85 -8.47 11.76
CA ASN A 499 6.29 -9.81 11.52
C ASN A 499 5.51 -9.93 10.20
N ALA A 500 5.78 -9.04 9.23
CA ALA A 500 5.12 -9.09 7.95
C ALA A 500 5.50 -10.36 7.18
N ASN A 501 4.61 -10.88 6.33
CA ASN A 501 4.92 -11.87 5.31
C ASN A 501 4.44 -11.34 3.96
N VAL A 502 5.36 -10.73 3.20
CA VAL A 502 5.00 -9.87 2.07
C VAL A 502 5.87 -10.12 0.83
N SER A 503 5.31 -9.81 -0.33
CA SER A 503 6.07 -9.50 -1.56
C SER A 503 5.72 -8.10 -2.02
N ILE A 504 6.73 -7.34 -2.47
CA ILE A 504 6.56 -5.96 -2.92
C ILE A 504 7.16 -5.83 -4.31
N TYR A 505 6.32 -5.44 -5.28
CA TYR A 505 6.71 -5.14 -6.64
C TYR A 505 6.29 -3.71 -6.95
N CYS A 506 7.24 -2.80 -7.05
CA CYS A 506 6.98 -1.38 -7.29
C CYS A 506 7.49 -0.96 -8.66
N LYS A 507 6.58 -0.39 -9.46
CA LYS A 507 6.85 0.23 -10.76
C LYS A 507 6.38 1.68 -10.73
N ASN A 508 7.31 2.63 -10.76
CA ASN A 508 7.03 4.07 -10.73
C ASN A 508 6.23 4.52 -9.49
N ILE A 509 6.95 4.95 -8.46
CA ILE A 509 6.38 5.65 -7.30
C ILE A 509 7.02 7.02 -7.13
N ILE A 510 6.19 8.03 -6.91
CA ILE A 510 6.63 9.42 -6.75
C ILE A 510 6.33 9.89 -5.32
N GLY A 511 7.31 10.56 -4.70
CA GLY A 511 7.17 11.18 -3.40
C GLY A 511 7.46 12.67 -3.45
N THR A 512 6.62 13.49 -2.82
CA THR A 512 6.89 14.91 -2.59
C THR A 512 6.86 15.20 -1.09
N ASN A 513 7.87 15.90 -0.58
CA ASN A 513 8.03 16.21 0.85
C ASN A 513 7.99 14.95 1.74
N ILE A 514 8.78 13.95 1.37
CA ILE A 514 8.89 12.69 2.09
C ILE A 514 9.88 12.82 3.23
N SER A 515 9.45 12.34 4.39
CA SER A 515 10.04 12.74 5.64
C SER A 515 11.11 11.77 6.12
N THR A 516 11.07 10.48 5.83
CA THR A 516 12.03 9.52 6.38
C THR A 516 12.65 8.65 5.31
N ALA A 517 11.82 7.95 4.53
CA ALA A 517 12.34 7.01 3.57
C ALA A 517 11.45 6.81 2.34
N GLY A 518 12.05 6.39 1.24
CA GLY A 518 11.29 5.80 0.13
C GLY A 518 10.69 4.47 0.57
N ILE A 519 11.55 3.52 0.92
CA ILE A 519 11.18 2.27 1.59
C ILE A 519 11.83 2.16 2.96
N SER A 520 11.06 1.69 3.94
CA SER A 520 11.52 1.41 5.31
C SER A 520 11.20 -0.03 5.72
N VAL A 521 12.25 -0.77 6.05
CA VAL A 521 12.20 -1.99 6.87
C VAL A 521 12.77 -1.62 8.24
N PRO A 522 11.92 -1.36 9.25
CA PRO A 522 12.33 -0.75 10.50
C PRO A 522 13.25 -1.68 11.31
N SER A 523 14.19 -1.08 12.03
CA SER A 523 15.09 -1.76 12.96
C SER A 523 14.35 -2.37 14.14
N ASN A 524 15.00 -3.28 14.86
CA ASN A 524 14.63 -3.64 16.21
C ASN A 524 14.74 -2.39 17.10
N TYR A 525 13.73 -2.09 17.92
CA TYR A 525 13.77 -0.94 18.83
C TYR A 525 13.16 -1.29 20.19
N ASN A 526 13.62 -0.56 21.22
CA ASN A 526 13.06 -0.68 22.57
C ASN A 526 11.87 0.27 22.69
N TYR A 527 10.71 -0.26 23.07
CA TYR A 527 9.53 0.54 23.39
C TYR A 527 9.08 0.18 24.80
N ASN A 528 9.01 1.17 25.69
CA ASN A 528 8.69 0.99 27.11
C ASN A 528 9.49 -0.15 27.79
N GLY A 529 10.80 -0.22 27.52
CA GLY A 529 11.69 -1.25 28.08
C GLY A 529 11.57 -2.64 27.44
N LYS A 530 10.64 -2.86 26.51
CA LYS A 530 10.53 -4.13 25.74
C LYS A 530 11.25 -4.02 24.41
N LYS A 531 12.16 -4.96 24.16
CA LYS A 531 12.81 -5.13 22.85
C LYS A 531 11.80 -5.65 21.84
N ILE A 532 11.41 -4.82 20.88
CA ILE A 532 10.60 -5.24 19.74
C ILE A 532 11.55 -5.76 18.67
N ILE A 533 11.41 -7.05 18.35
CA ILE A 533 12.16 -7.72 17.29
C ILE A 533 11.31 -7.72 16.02
N ASN A 534 11.86 -7.21 14.93
CA ASN A 534 11.25 -7.28 13.62
C ASN A 534 11.70 -8.57 12.92
N ASN A 535 10.78 -9.54 12.81
CA ASN A 535 10.97 -10.84 12.14
C ASN A 535 10.24 -10.91 10.78
N ALA A 536 10.11 -9.79 10.06
CA ALA A 536 9.43 -9.79 8.76
C ALA A 536 10.09 -10.76 7.76
N ILE A 537 9.27 -11.46 6.98
CA ILE A 537 9.66 -12.26 5.82
C ILE A 537 9.24 -11.49 4.56
N ILE A 538 10.24 -11.07 3.78
CA ILE A 538 10.05 -10.39 2.51
C ILE A 538 10.48 -11.36 1.41
N ASN A 539 9.51 -11.96 0.73
CA ASN A 539 9.78 -12.96 -0.30
C ASN A 539 10.37 -12.32 -1.56
N ASN A 540 9.87 -11.15 -1.95
CA ASN A 540 10.40 -10.34 -3.05
C ASN A 540 10.35 -8.87 -2.66
N LEU A 541 11.46 -8.17 -2.87
CA LEU A 541 11.55 -6.71 -2.75
C LEU A 541 12.08 -6.11 -4.05
N GLU A 542 11.17 -5.79 -4.97
CA GLU A 542 11.54 -5.24 -6.27
C GLU A 542 11.05 -3.81 -6.42
N ILE A 543 11.99 -2.88 -6.57
CA ILE A 543 11.70 -1.47 -6.82
C ILE A 543 12.31 -1.08 -8.17
N ASN A 544 11.44 -0.62 -9.07
CA ASN A 544 11.81 -0.14 -10.40
C ASN A 544 11.12 1.21 -10.67
N GLY A 545 11.85 2.31 -10.50
CA GLY A 545 11.28 3.66 -10.66
C GLY A 545 10.77 4.21 -9.34
N MET A 546 11.65 4.81 -8.55
CA MET A 546 11.28 5.58 -7.36
C MET A 546 11.86 6.98 -7.48
N SER A 547 11.02 8.02 -7.42
CA SER A 547 11.46 9.41 -7.50
C SER A 547 10.96 10.19 -6.29
N ILE A 548 11.85 10.78 -5.51
CA ILE A 548 11.47 11.60 -4.35
C ILE A 548 12.02 13.01 -4.50
N PHE A 549 11.13 14.00 -4.38
CA PHE A 549 11.41 15.42 -4.54
C PHE A 549 11.13 16.17 -3.23
N ASN A 550 12.19 16.51 -2.47
CA ASN A 550 12.07 17.35 -1.29
C ASN A 550 12.62 18.74 -1.54
N LYS A 551 11.77 19.77 -1.36
CA LYS A 551 12.19 21.18 -1.42
C LYS A 551 12.91 21.60 -0.13
N GLY A 552 12.31 21.27 1.01
CA GLY A 552 12.79 21.66 2.33
C GLY A 552 13.88 20.76 2.95
N TYR A 553 14.22 21.11 4.19
CA TYR A 553 15.32 20.57 4.96
C TYR A 553 14.98 19.20 5.59
N SER A 554 15.82 18.18 5.38
CA SER A 554 15.67 16.89 6.07
C SER A 554 17.01 16.25 6.46
N ASN A 555 17.20 16.01 7.76
CA ASN A 555 18.30 15.19 8.27
C ASN A 555 17.96 13.69 8.11
N GLU A 556 18.94 12.91 7.62
CA GLU A 556 18.96 11.44 7.60
C GLU A 556 17.76 10.79 6.90
N ASN A 557 17.60 11.11 5.62
CA ASN A 557 16.58 10.52 4.75
C ASN A 557 17.20 9.52 3.77
N TYR A 558 16.55 8.38 3.57
CA TYR A 558 17.08 7.29 2.74
C TYR A 558 16.07 6.83 1.68
N LEU A 559 16.48 6.67 0.43
CA LEU A 559 15.61 6.03 -0.55
C LEU A 559 15.30 4.59 -0.12
N VAL A 560 16.32 3.89 0.39
CA VAL A 560 16.19 2.55 0.99
C VAL A 560 16.72 2.53 2.42
N TYR A 561 15.84 2.33 3.39
CA TYR A 561 16.20 2.09 4.79
C TYR A 561 15.90 0.64 5.18
N ILE A 562 16.94 -0.12 5.51
CA ILE A 562 16.83 -1.46 6.10
C ILE A 562 17.63 -1.41 7.42
N GLY A 563 16.90 -1.24 8.52
CA GLY A 563 17.49 -1.15 9.84
C GLY A 563 18.01 -2.49 10.37
N LYS A 564 18.77 -2.43 11.47
CA LYS A 564 19.24 -3.63 12.20
C LYS A 564 18.04 -4.43 12.72
N SER A 565 17.67 -5.48 11.99
CA SER A 565 16.49 -6.31 12.23
C SER A 565 16.80 -7.79 12.05
N ASN A 566 15.84 -8.64 12.42
CA ASN A 566 15.87 -10.08 12.13
C ASN A 566 15.07 -10.41 10.85
N ALA A 567 14.75 -9.40 10.05
CA ALA A 567 13.99 -9.59 8.83
C ALA A 567 14.77 -10.51 7.87
N THR A 568 14.02 -11.37 7.19
CA THR A 568 14.50 -12.25 6.13
C THR A 568 14.09 -11.65 4.80
N ILE A 569 15.05 -11.40 3.91
CA ILE A 569 14.79 -10.94 2.54
C ILE A 569 15.28 -12.04 1.61
N LYS A 570 14.37 -12.68 0.88
CA LYS A 570 14.76 -13.79 0.00
C LYS A 570 15.30 -13.29 -1.34
N LYS A 571 14.69 -12.23 -1.88
CA LYS A 571 15.08 -11.62 -3.15
C LYS A 571 14.91 -10.11 -3.06
N TRP A 572 15.83 -9.37 -3.65
CA TRP A 572 15.71 -7.93 -3.85
C TRP A 572 16.16 -7.51 -5.25
N LYS A 573 15.66 -6.38 -5.73
CA LYS A 573 16.08 -5.76 -6.99
C LYS A 573 15.82 -4.26 -6.93
N PHE A 574 16.83 -3.45 -7.20
CA PHE A 574 16.75 -1.98 -7.09
C PHE A 574 17.20 -1.32 -8.39
N ASN A 575 16.25 -0.73 -9.13
CA ASN A 575 16.54 0.00 -10.37
C ASN A 575 15.82 1.35 -10.40
N ASN A 576 16.44 2.31 -11.10
CA ASN A 576 15.84 3.58 -11.50
C ASN A 576 15.36 4.39 -10.28
N PHE A 577 16.32 4.91 -9.51
CA PHE A 577 16.03 5.78 -8.37
C PHE A 577 16.43 7.22 -8.65
N LYS A 578 15.58 8.15 -8.24
CA LYS A 578 15.86 9.58 -8.18
C LYS A 578 15.54 10.12 -6.80
N GLY A 579 16.47 10.85 -6.19
CA GLY A 579 16.25 11.40 -4.85
C GLY A 579 16.84 12.80 -4.70
N ASP A 580 16.00 13.79 -4.43
CA ASP A 580 16.44 15.14 -4.09
C ASP A 580 16.41 15.34 -2.58
N ASN A 581 17.56 15.63 -1.99
CA ASN A 581 17.84 15.64 -0.55
C ASN A 581 17.65 14.28 0.15
N PHE A 582 18.02 13.19 -0.52
CA PHE A 582 18.00 11.81 0.01
C PHE A 582 19.32 11.09 -0.22
N SER A 583 19.80 10.37 0.80
CA SER A 583 20.83 9.35 0.60
C SER A 583 20.22 8.14 -0.13
N LEU A 584 21.03 7.40 -0.88
CA LEU A 584 20.60 6.15 -1.51
C LEU A 584 20.07 5.15 -0.48
N GLY A 585 20.84 4.90 0.58
CA GLY A 585 20.36 3.99 1.59
C GLY A 585 21.21 3.88 2.85
N TYR A 586 20.57 3.34 3.88
CA TYR A 586 21.18 2.77 5.07
C TYR A 586 20.69 1.34 5.17
N ILE A 587 21.55 0.37 4.85
CA ILE A 587 21.18 -1.05 4.75
C ILE A 587 22.05 -1.87 5.69
N HIS A 588 21.42 -2.46 6.70
CA HIS A 588 22.06 -3.40 7.61
C HIS A 588 21.80 -4.84 7.16
N ILE A 589 22.81 -5.48 6.57
CA ILE A 589 22.73 -6.80 5.98
C ILE A 589 23.06 -7.86 7.02
N ASN A 590 22.12 -8.77 7.29
CA ASN A 590 22.30 -9.93 8.17
C ASN A 590 22.40 -11.23 7.36
N THR A 591 22.56 -12.37 8.02
CA THR A 591 22.67 -13.71 7.42
C THR A 591 21.43 -14.15 6.63
N ASN A 592 20.26 -13.55 6.89
CA ASN A 592 18.97 -13.90 6.31
C ASN A 592 18.63 -13.10 5.04
N MET A 593 19.63 -12.40 4.48
CA MET A 593 19.50 -11.57 3.29
C MET A 593 20.43 -12.05 2.17
N PRO A 594 20.18 -11.70 0.90
CA PRO A 594 21.04 -12.08 -0.22
C PRO A 594 22.44 -11.52 -0.05
N ASN A 595 23.46 -12.27 -0.47
CA ASN A 595 24.87 -11.85 -0.41
C ASN A 595 25.34 -11.06 -1.65
N VAL A 596 24.40 -10.70 -2.54
CA VAL A 596 24.62 -9.84 -3.70
C VAL A 596 23.67 -8.65 -3.58
N LEU A 597 24.21 -7.45 -3.46
CA LEU A 597 23.46 -6.20 -3.45
C LEU A 597 23.80 -5.40 -4.71
N GLU A 598 22.81 -5.08 -5.53
CA GLU A 598 23.00 -4.35 -6.79
C GLU A 598 21.98 -3.20 -6.90
N PHE A 599 22.48 -2.00 -7.19
CA PHE A 599 21.69 -0.83 -7.55
C PHE A 599 22.03 -0.39 -8.96
N LYS A 600 21.01 -0.14 -9.78
CA LYS A 600 21.17 0.36 -11.16
C LYS A 600 20.44 1.66 -11.39
N ASN A 601 21.06 2.57 -12.16
CA ASN A 601 20.48 3.84 -12.59
C ASN A 601 19.98 4.67 -11.40
N ILE A 602 20.92 5.20 -10.62
CA ILE A 602 20.65 5.95 -9.41
C ILE A 602 21.12 7.38 -9.60
N ASN A 603 20.25 8.36 -9.36
CA ASN A 603 20.60 9.77 -9.38
C ASN A 603 20.12 10.44 -8.10
N ILE A 604 21.03 10.87 -7.24
CA ILE A 604 20.69 11.57 -6.01
C ILE A 604 21.36 12.94 -5.93
N SER A 605 20.64 13.90 -5.39
CA SER A 605 21.16 15.22 -5.05
C SER A 605 21.05 15.45 -3.55
N LEU A 606 22.09 16.00 -2.95
CA LEU A 606 22.20 16.27 -1.51
C LEU A 606 22.71 17.70 -1.31
N LYS A 607 21.99 18.49 -0.51
CA LYS A 607 22.52 19.80 -0.06
C LYS A 607 23.71 19.58 0.89
N ARG A 608 24.87 20.19 0.56
CA ARG A 608 26.22 19.92 1.13
C ARG A 608 26.33 19.96 2.67
N SER A 609 25.46 20.68 3.39
CA SER A 609 25.58 20.87 4.86
C SER A 609 24.98 19.76 5.74
N LEU A 610 24.51 18.64 5.16
CA LEU A 610 23.46 17.83 5.81
C LEU A 610 23.76 16.34 6.03
N VAL A 611 24.68 15.71 5.31
CA VAL A 611 24.73 14.23 5.26
C VAL A 611 26.14 13.66 5.40
N LYS A 612 26.32 12.74 6.38
CA LYS A 612 27.57 12.01 6.65
C LYS A 612 28.01 11.12 5.48
N SER A 613 27.07 10.49 4.76
CA SER A 613 27.37 9.67 3.58
C SER A 613 26.18 9.58 2.61
N ALA A 614 26.46 9.65 1.31
CA ALA A 614 25.46 9.54 0.25
C ALA A 614 24.88 8.12 0.16
N CYS A 615 25.66 7.11 0.52
CA CYS A 615 25.24 5.73 0.69
C CYS A 615 25.96 5.07 1.87
N SER A 616 25.26 4.23 2.66
CA SER A 616 25.83 3.48 3.79
C SER A 616 25.33 2.04 3.85
N PHE A 617 26.27 1.09 3.79
CA PHE A 617 26.01 -0.33 3.94
C PHE A 617 26.71 -0.86 5.19
N VAL A 618 26.01 -1.64 6.01
CA VAL A 618 26.57 -2.33 7.17
C VAL A 618 26.44 -3.83 6.93
N ILE A 619 27.56 -4.52 6.75
CA ILE A 619 27.60 -5.95 6.47
C ILE A 619 27.88 -6.74 7.75
N GLY A 620 26.95 -7.62 8.12
CA GLY A 620 27.08 -8.55 9.25
C GLY A 620 27.30 -10.00 8.83
N ARG A 621 27.49 -10.25 7.52
CA ARG A 621 27.80 -11.54 6.89
C ARG A 621 28.77 -11.31 5.72
N ASP A 622 29.42 -12.38 5.28
CA ASP A 622 30.20 -12.35 4.04
C ASP A 622 29.31 -12.05 2.83
N MET A 623 29.82 -11.15 1.98
CA MET A 623 29.15 -10.66 0.79
C MET A 623 29.91 -11.09 -0.47
N LYS A 624 29.18 -11.64 -1.44
CA LYS A 624 29.73 -11.96 -2.76
C LYS A 624 29.94 -10.71 -3.60
N LYS A 625 28.99 -9.78 -3.55
CA LYS A 625 29.06 -8.59 -4.39
C LYS A 625 28.26 -7.43 -3.83
N ILE A 626 28.85 -6.24 -3.86
CA ILE A 626 28.13 -4.96 -3.76
C ILE A 626 28.41 -4.20 -5.06
N ARG A 627 27.35 -3.86 -5.80
CA ARG A 627 27.45 -3.14 -7.07
C ARG A 627 26.62 -1.88 -7.09
N LEU A 628 27.26 -0.79 -7.50
CA LEU A 628 26.60 0.44 -7.93
C LEU A 628 26.88 0.61 -9.43
N ASP A 629 25.81 0.68 -10.22
CA ASP A 629 25.88 0.78 -11.66
C ASP A 629 25.10 2.01 -12.14
N ASN A 630 25.78 2.92 -12.84
CA ASN A 630 25.21 4.22 -13.23
C ASN A 630 24.68 4.98 -12.01
N TYR A 631 25.57 5.27 -11.05
CA TYR A 631 25.26 5.98 -9.81
C TYR A 631 25.84 7.39 -9.83
N SER A 632 24.96 8.38 -9.78
CA SER A 632 25.32 9.78 -9.66
C SER A 632 24.93 10.31 -8.28
N SER A 633 25.86 11.00 -7.61
CA SER A 633 25.58 11.76 -6.40
C SER A 633 26.13 13.17 -6.50
N PHE A 634 25.26 14.15 -6.29
CA PHE A 634 25.63 15.56 -6.20
C PHE A 634 25.63 16.03 -4.74
N GLY A 635 26.77 16.49 -4.22
CA GLY A 635 26.90 16.92 -2.82
C GLY A 635 26.93 15.77 -1.80
N GLY A 636 27.56 16.00 -0.63
CA GLY A 636 27.68 15.02 0.46
C GLY A 636 29.09 14.93 1.04
N ILE A 637 29.26 14.33 2.24
CA ILE A 637 30.58 14.18 2.88
C ILE A 637 31.37 13.00 2.31
N SER A 638 30.75 11.83 2.11
CA SER A 638 31.39 10.65 1.50
C SER A 638 30.40 9.92 0.59
N PRO A 639 30.76 9.59 -0.65
CA PRO A 639 29.83 9.04 -1.63
C PRO A 639 29.44 7.57 -1.35
N VAL A 640 30.34 6.77 -0.80
CA VAL A 640 30.11 5.34 -0.49
C VAL A 640 30.77 4.97 0.83
N LYS A 641 29.97 4.40 1.74
CA LYS A 641 30.45 3.87 3.02
C LYS A 641 29.99 2.43 3.21
N ILE A 642 30.93 1.53 3.49
CA ILE A 642 30.70 0.12 3.81
C ILE A 642 31.40 -0.17 5.14
N LEU A 643 30.62 -0.66 6.11
CA LEU A 643 31.09 -1.02 7.43
C LEU A 643 30.88 -2.51 7.66
N SER A 644 31.84 -3.19 8.28
CA SER A 644 31.65 -4.55 8.80
C SER A 644 31.55 -4.54 10.32
N ILE A 645 30.64 -5.34 10.86
CA ILE A 645 30.39 -5.45 12.32
C ILE A 645 30.71 -6.82 12.92
N ASN A 646 31.00 -7.82 12.07
CA ASN A 646 31.32 -9.20 12.48
C ASN A 646 32.58 -9.72 11.75
N ASN A 647 33.52 -8.82 11.42
CA ASN A 647 34.69 -9.15 10.61
C ASN A 647 34.32 -9.84 9.29
N SER A 648 33.24 -9.37 8.67
CA SER A 648 32.70 -9.95 7.43
C SER A 648 33.50 -9.50 6.22
N ASN A 649 33.73 -10.42 5.29
CA ASN A 649 34.50 -10.20 4.06
C ASN A 649 33.60 -9.75 2.90
N LEU A 650 34.24 -9.21 1.85
CA LEU A 650 33.59 -8.82 0.61
C LEU A 650 34.36 -9.34 -0.60
N ASP A 651 33.78 -10.25 -1.39
CA ASP A 651 34.49 -10.78 -2.57
C ASP A 651 34.62 -9.70 -3.66
N MET A 652 33.59 -8.88 -3.88
CA MET A 652 33.62 -7.85 -4.92
C MET A 652 32.89 -6.56 -4.53
N LEU A 653 33.61 -5.44 -4.60
CA LEU A 653 33.01 -4.10 -4.74
C LEU A 653 33.10 -3.67 -6.20
N ASP A 654 31.96 -3.46 -6.85
CA ASP A 654 31.87 -3.12 -8.27
C ASP A 654 31.21 -1.75 -8.47
N LEU A 655 32.00 -0.80 -8.97
CA LEU A 655 31.62 0.58 -9.18
C LEU A 655 31.74 0.91 -10.66
N ASN A 656 30.61 0.89 -11.37
CA ASN A 656 30.58 1.16 -12.82
C ASN A 656 29.75 2.39 -13.11
N GLN A 657 30.25 3.25 -14.00
CA GLN A 657 29.57 4.50 -14.41
C GLN A 657 29.19 5.37 -13.22
N ILE A 658 30.13 5.54 -12.28
CA ILE A 658 29.91 6.37 -11.11
C ILE A 658 30.19 7.82 -11.45
N ASN A 659 29.34 8.75 -11.00
CA ASN A 659 29.54 10.18 -11.20
C ASN A 659 29.38 10.93 -9.87
N PHE A 660 30.49 11.32 -9.26
CA PHE A 660 30.48 12.14 -8.05
C PHE A 660 30.78 13.59 -8.42
N VAL A 661 29.83 14.45 -8.13
CA VAL A 661 29.93 15.88 -8.42
C VAL A 661 29.84 16.61 -7.10
N ASP A 662 30.79 17.50 -6.83
CA ASP A 662 30.69 18.50 -5.76
C ASP A 662 30.58 17.91 -4.32
N SER A 663 31.16 16.73 -4.11
CA SER A 663 31.29 16.12 -2.78
C SER A 663 32.37 16.78 -1.94
N ILE A 664 32.15 16.93 -0.63
CA ILE A 664 33.15 17.49 0.32
C ILE A 664 34.38 16.58 0.35
N THR A 665 34.17 15.26 0.35
CA THR A 665 35.21 14.29 0.04
C THR A 665 34.66 13.22 -0.91
N SER A 666 35.51 12.70 -1.77
CA SER A 666 35.19 11.57 -2.65
C SER A 666 35.60 10.22 -2.02
N ASP A 667 35.66 10.15 -0.69
CA ASP A 667 36.21 8.99 0.00
C ASP A 667 35.26 7.79 -0.06
N ILE A 668 35.79 6.64 -0.45
CA ILE A 668 35.15 5.33 -0.22
C ILE A 668 35.61 4.83 1.14
N ASN A 669 34.70 4.73 2.10
CA ASN A 669 35.03 4.23 3.43
C ASN A 669 34.72 2.73 3.51
N LEU A 670 35.73 1.89 3.77
CA LEU A 670 35.64 0.44 3.86
C LEU A 670 36.01 -0.09 5.25
N SER A 671 35.70 0.69 6.30
CA SER A 671 36.16 0.43 7.67
C SER A 671 35.66 -0.93 8.22
N GLY A 672 36.57 -1.67 8.86
CA GLY A 672 36.27 -2.89 9.60
C GLY A 672 36.03 -4.14 8.74
N ILE A 673 36.25 -4.06 7.43
CA ILE A 673 36.20 -5.21 6.51
C ILE A 673 37.60 -5.85 6.50
N PRO A 674 37.81 -7.10 6.94
CA PRO A 674 39.15 -7.67 7.02
C PRO A 674 39.79 -7.96 5.65
N LYS A 675 38.98 -8.48 4.71
CA LYS A 675 39.43 -8.87 3.37
C LYS A 675 38.44 -8.44 2.30
N ILE A 676 39.00 -7.90 1.21
CA ILE A 676 38.28 -7.60 -0.03
C ILE A 676 39.01 -8.25 -1.20
N ASP A 677 38.38 -9.17 -1.93
CA ASP A 677 39.08 -9.87 -3.02
C ASP A 677 39.27 -8.97 -4.24
N VAL A 678 38.21 -8.28 -4.66
CA VAL A 678 38.24 -7.39 -5.84
C VAL A 678 37.54 -6.07 -5.56
N VAL A 679 38.22 -4.96 -5.85
CA VAL A 679 37.59 -3.64 -6.04
C VAL A 679 37.69 -3.28 -7.52
N ASN A 680 36.56 -3.16 -8.21
CA ASN A 680 36.50 -2.74 -9.61
C ASN A 680 35.88 -1.34 -9.72
N ILE A 681 36.58 -0.43 -10.40
CA ILE A 681 36.10 0.91 -10.73
C ILE A 681 36.21 1.08 -12.24
N SER A 682 35.09 1.35 -12.90
CA SER A 682 35.02 1.41 -14.36
C SER A 682 34.15 2.57 -14.84
N ASN A 683 34.55 3.20 -15.95
CA ASN A 683 33.78 4.22 -16.67
C ASN A 683 33.27 5.38 -15.79
N SER A 684 34.03 5.76 -14.77
CA SER A 684 33.57 6.64 -13.69
C SER A 684 34.17 8.04 -13.81
N LYS A 685 33.47 9.03 -13.27
CA LYS A 685 33.86 10.45 -13.24
C LYS A 685 33.80 10.96 -11.80
N PHE A 686 34.87 11.60 -11.35
CA PHE A 686 34.90 12.30 -10.06
C PHE A 686 35.29 13.76 -10.30
N TYR A 687 34.40 14.67 -9.88
CA TYR A 687 34.50 16.10 -10.12
C TYR A 687 34.50 16.87 -8.80
N SER A 688 35.52 17.71 -8.58
CA SER A 688 35.55 18.69 -7.48
C SER A 688 35.65 20.10 -8.03
N ASN A 689 34.72 21.00 -7.66
CA ASN A 689 34.71 22.38 -8.12
C ASN A 689 35.61 23.29 -7.27
N LYS A 690 36.40 24.17 -7.93
CA LYS A 690 37.48 24.99 -7.35
C LYS A 690 37.03 26.13 -6.41
N GLU A 691 35.76 26.52 -6.42
CA GLU A 691 35.36 27.85 -5.91
C GLU A 691 35.15 27.97 -4.39
N TYR A 692 35.14 26.87 -3.62
CA TYR A 692 34.69 26.93 -2.22
C TYR A 692 35.69 26.28 -1.26
N ASP A 693 36.45 27.14 -0.57
CA ASP A 693 37.40 26.89 0.53
C ASP A 693 38.85 26.58 0.10
N LYS A 694 39.59 27.62 -0.33
CA LYS A 694 41.03 27.58 -0.69
C LYS A 694 41.95 26.98 0.40
N ASN A 695 41.46 26.81 1.61
CA ASN A 695 42.24 26.44 2.81
C ASN A 695 41.95 25.02 3.33
N LYS A 696 41.14 24.20 2.64
CA LYS A 696 40.94 22.78 3.00
C LYS A 696 41.41 21.89 1.86
N LEU A 697 42.38 21.03 2.17
CA LEU A 697 42.81 19.91 1.32
C LEU A 697 41.57 19.11 0.88
N GLN A 698 41.15 19.30 -0.37
CA GLN A 698 40.12 18.47 -1.00
C GLN A 698 40.81 17.25 -1.61
N TYR A 699 40.56 16.08 -1.02
CA TYR A 699 41.06 14.80 -1.54
C TYR A 699 40.14 14.31 -2.66
N CYS A 700 40.66 14.11 -3.87
CA CYS A 700 39.87 13.67 -5.01
C CYS A 700 39.35 12.23 -4.92
N PHE A 701 40.02 11.31 -4.18
CA PHE A 701 39.56 9.93 -3.95
C PHE A 701 40.47 9.20 -2.93
N ARG A 702 39.91 8.68 -1.83
CA ARG A 702 40.65 7.80 -0.89
C ARG A 702 39.84 6.59 -0.47
N ILE A 703 40.54 5.51 -0.14
CA ILE A 703 39.96 4.37 0.57
C ILE A 703 40.32 4.48 2.05
N LEU A 704 39.33 4.73 2.90
CA LEU A 704 39.55 4.96 4.33
C LEU A 704 39.26 3.70 5.17
N SER A 705 40.08 3.48 6.19
CA SER A 705 39.81 2.60 7.33
C SER A 705 39.95 3.39 8.63
N ASN A 706 38.91 3.42 9.43
CA ASN A 706 38.92 4.12 10.72
C ASN A 706 39.29 3.20 11.90
N ASN A 707 39.69 1.95 11.65
CA ASN A 707 40.05 0.99 12.69
C ASN A 707 41.48 0.48 12.45
N SER A 708 42.43 0.94 13.28
CA SER A 708 43.86 0.62 13.19
C SER A 708 44.17 -0.86 13.40
N ASN A 709 43.27 -1.62 14.05
CA ASN A 709 43.48 -3.02 14.41
C ASN A 709 42.88 -4.02 13.41
N LEU A 710 42.05 -3.54 12.47
CA LEU A 710 41.34 -4.34 11.46
C LEU A 710 41.29 -3.55 10.14
N GLU A 711 42.47 -3.28 9.58
CA GLU A 711 42.57 -2.61 8.30
C GLU A 711 42.19 -3.54 7.14
N PRO A 712 41.43 -3.05 6.13
CA PRO A 712 41.03 -3.87 5.00
C PRO A 712 42.23 -4.23 4.14
N LYS A 713 42.42 -5.54 3.87
CA LYS A 713 43.33 -6.01 2.84
C LYS A 713 42.58 -6.18 1.52
N ILE A 714 42.98 -5.45 0.50
CA ILE A 714 42.41 -5.56 -0.85
C ILE A 714 43.36 -6.39 -1.71
N ASN A 715 42.98 -7.61 -2.09
CA ASN A 715 43.87 -8.47 -2.89
C ASN A 715 44.10 -7.88 -4.29
N LYS A 716 43.02 -7.40 -4.92
CA LYS A 716 43.05 -6.91 -6.30
C LYS A 716 42.19 -5.65 -6.45
N MET A 717 42.78 -4.59 -7.01
CA MET A 717 42.04 -3.41 -7.46
C MET A 717 42.18 -3.24 -8.96
N MET A 718 41.07 -3.04 -9.66
CA MET A 718 40.97 -2.83 -11.11
C MET A 718 40.38 -1.46 -11.38
N ILE A 719 41.09 -0.62 -12.14
CA ILE A 719 40.65 0.72 -12.52
C ILE A 719 40.63 0.81 -14.05
N SER A 720 39.49 1.22 -14.61
CA SER A 720 39.32 1.37 -16.06
C SER A 720 38.53 2.63 -16.43
N ASN A 721 38.98 3.39 -17.43
CA ASN A 721 38.29 4.59 -17.94
C ASN A 721 37.83 5.54 -16.81
N LEU A 722 38.72 5.83 -15.86
CA LEU A 722 38.45 6.72 -14.74
C LEU A 722 38.84 8.15 -15.14
N ASN A 723 37.90 9.08 -15.07
CA ASN A 723 38.14 10.50 -15.33
C ASN A 723 38.07 11.29 -14.01
N LEU A 724 39.13 12.04 -13.71
CA LEU A 724 39.32 12.80 -12.48
C LEU A 724 39.53 14.26 -12.85
N ILE A 725 38.68 15.15 -12.33
CA ILE A 725 38.72 16.59 -12.66
C ILE A 725 38.83 17.39 -11.36
N GLY A 726 40.00 18.00 -11.10
CA GLY A 726 40.30 18.78 -9.89
C GLY A 726 41.80 19.08 -9.69
N ASP A 727 42.15 19.99 -8.76
CA ASP A 727 43.53 20.50 -8.62
C ASP A 727 44.47 19.66 -7.72
N TYR A 728 43.97 18.74 -6.90
CA TYR A 728 44.79 17.96 -5.95
C TYR A 728 44.39 16.48 -5.94
N LEU A 729 45.15 15.64 -6.65
CA LEU A 729 44.92 14.20 -6.72
C LEU A 729 45.79 13.45 -5.69
N PHE A 730 45.23 13.17 -4.51
CA PHE A 730 45.88 12.29 -3.53
C PHE A 730 45.27 10.89 -3.60
N PHE A 731 45.96 9.94 -4.23
CA PHE A 731 45.65 8.51 -4.15
C PHE A 731 46.42 7.92 -2.96
N LEU A 732 45.74 7.31 -2.00
CA LEU A 732 46.43 6.53 -0.97
C LEU A 732 45.96 5.08 -1.04
N ILE A 733 46.77 4.26 -1.70
CA ILE A 733 46.59 2.82 -1.89
C ILE A 733 47.51 2.09 -0.92
N GLU A 734 47.35 2.34 0.38
CA GLU A 734 48.23 1.74 1.41
C GLU A 734 47.96 0.23 1.62
N LYS A 735 46.85 -0.29 1.04
CA LYS A 735 46.24 -1.57 1.46
C LYS A 735 45.88 -2.52 0.32
N VAL A 736 46.32 -2.22 -0.90
CA VAL A 736 46.08 -3.06 -2.08
C VAL A 736 47.32 -3.89 -2.38
N GLU A 737 47.15 -5.21 -2.53
CA GLU A 737 48.24 -6.10 -2.89
C GLU A 737 48.59 -6.03 -4.38
N LYS A 738 47.56 -6.01 -5.25
CA LYS A 738 47.70 -5.93 -6.70
C LYS A 738 46.81 -4.85 -7.31
N LEU A 739 47.42 -3.88 -7.98
CA LEU A 739 46.73 -2.78 -8.65
C LEU A 739 46.84 -2.93 -10.17
N MET A 740 45.70 -2.93 -10.85
CA MET A 740 45.60 -3.14 -12.30
C MET A 740 44.93 -1.95 -12.97
N TYR A 741 45.61 -1.39 -13.97
CA TYR A 741 45.12 -0.26 -14.76
C TYR A 741 44.79 -0.68 -16.20
N PHE A 742 43.65 -0.22 -16.70
CA PHE A 742 43.21 -0.34 -18.08
C PHE A 742 42.79 1.03 -18.60
N SER A 743 43.51 1.60 -19.58
CA SER A 743 43.15 2.87 -20.23
C SER A 743 42.86 4.02 -19.24
N VAL A 744 43.88 4.42 -18.46
CA VAL A 744 43.78 5.57 -17.57
C VAL A 744 44.53 6.76 -18.17
N ASP A 745 43.83 7.88 -18.31
CA ASP A 745 44.42 9.16 -18.72
C ASP A 745 44.92 9.88 -17.46
N LEU A 746 46.20 9.68 -17.13
CA LEU A 746 46.84 10.28 -15.95
C LEU A 746 47.53 11.58 -16.38
N GLU A 747 46.84 12.71 -16.28
CA GLU A 747 47.47 14.02 -16.51
C GLU A 747 48.41 14.46 -15.37
N ARG A 748 48.32 13.86 -14.17
CA ARG A 748 49.05 14.27 -12.94
C ARG A 748 49.59 13.08 -12.11
N GLU A 749 50.59 13.37 -11.26
CA GLU A 749 51.39 12.44 -10.45
C GLU A 749 50.60 11.53 -9.48
N LEU A 750 51.17 10.35 -9.16
CA LEU A 750 50.61 9.35 -8.22
C LEU A 750 51.45 9.29 -6.93
N TYR A 751 50.81 9.40 -5.76
CA TYR A 751 51.48 9.41 -4.46
C TYR A 751 51.32 8.07 -3.70
N TYR A 752 52.31 7.63 -2.91
CA TYR A 752 52.27 6.39 -2.12
C TYR A 752 52.96 6.55 -0.76
N LYS A 753 52.30 6.12 0.34
CA LYS A 753 52.78 6.43 1.70
C LYS A 753 53.70 5.39 2.35
N ASP A 754 53.39 4.08 2.28
CA ASP A 754 54.05 3.13 3.21
C ASP A 754 54.47 1.74 2.65
N LYS A 755 53.86 1.21 1.58
CA LYS A 755 54.27 -0.05 0.91
C LYS A 755 53.90 -0.06 -0.58
N LYS A 756 54.78 -0.58 -1.43
CA LYS A 756 54.60 -0.60 -2.90
C LYS A 756 53.62 -1.72 -3.32
N PRO A 757 52.44 -1.41 -3.91
CA PRO A 757 51.58 -2.44 -4.51
C PRO A 757 52.26 -3.04 -5.76
N ASN A 758 51.92 -4.28 -6.11
CA ASN A 758 52.29 -4.82 -7.43
C ASN A 758 51.46 -4.12 -8.51
N ILE A 759 52.08 -3.21 -9.25
CA ILE A 759 51.44 -2.48 -10.35
C ILE A 759 51.49 -3.34 -11.61
N VAL A 760 50.33 -3.55 -12.25
CA VAL A 760 50.24 -4.20 -13.55
C VAL A 760 49.44 -3.30 -14.50
N ILE A 761 50.11 -2.75 -15.50
CA ILE A 761 49.48 -1.96 -16.55
C ILE A 761 49.27 -2.89 -17.74
N LEU A 762 48.01 -3.10 -18.11
CA LEU A 762 47.66 -4.13 -19.08
C LEU A 762 47.40 -3.57 -20.47
N ASN A 763 47.01 -2.29 -20.56
CA ASN A 763 46.91 -1.50 -21.80
C ASN A 763 46.71 0.00 -21.46
N GLY A 764 47.39 0.88 -22.20
CA GLY A 764 47.24 2.34 -22.12
C GLY A 764 48.08 3.03 -23.21
N THR A 765 47.60 4.15 -23.74
CA THR A 765 48.34 5.06 -24.62
C THR A 765 48.75 6.27 -23.82
N PHE A 766 50.05 6.49 -23.68
CA PHE A 766 50.58 7.75 -23.17
C PHE A 766 50.87 8.65 -24.36
N ASN A 767 50.42 9.90 -24.32
CA ASN A 767 50.71 10.85 -25.40
C ASN A 767 52.20 11.23 -25.43
N GLU A 768 52.93 11.00 -24.33
CA GLU A 768 54.36 11.27 -24.15
C GLU A 768 54.96 10.26 -23.16
N PRO A 769 56.27 9.92 -23.21
CA PRO A 769 56.92 9.14 -22.16
C PRO A 769 56.72 9.79 -20.79
N ARG A 770 56.19 9.04 -19.82
CA ARG A 770 55.89 9.56 -18.47
C ARG A 770 56.66 8.78 -17.41
N ALA A 771 57.34 9.50 -16.53
CA ALA A 771 57.92 8.93 -15.33
C ALA A 771 56.79 8.61 -14.33
N ILE A 772 56.81 7.40 -13.75
CA ILE A 772 56.02 7.10 -12.56
C ILE A 772 56.92 7.44 -11.37
N GLU A 773 56.77 8.67 -10.89
CA GLU A 773 57.40 9.14 -9.66
C GLU A 773 56.47 8.87 -8.49
N GLY A 774 57.04 8.40 -7.38
CA GLY A 774 56.32 8.29 -6.12
C GLY A 774 57.05 9.12 -5.08
N TYR A 775 56.32 10.02 -4.43
CA TYR A 775 56.82 10.82 -3.32
C TYR A 775 56.55 10.11 -1.99
N GLY A 776 57.53 10.13 -1.09
CA GLY A 776 57.36 9.80 0.32
C GLY A 776 56.58 10.88 1.07
N ASP A 777 56.11 10.56 2.28
CA ASP A 777 55.30 11.43 3.14
C ASP A 777 55.92 12.84 3.33
N PRO A 778 55.20 13.94 3.02
CA PRO A 778 55.70 15.31 3.24
C PRO A 778 55.89 15.69 4.72
N ASN A 779 55.54 14.82 5.67
CA ASN A 779 55.78 15.02 7.11
C ASN A 779 57.01 14.26 7.64
N ILE A 780 57.75 13.57 6.78
CA ILE A 780 59.03 12.96 7.11
C ILE A 780 60.10 13.84 6.44
N GLU A 781 61.04 14.39 7.22
CA GLU A 781 62.12 15.32 6.82
C GLU A 781 63.15 14.77 5.81
N CYS A 782 62.74 13.88 4.91
CA CYS A 782 63.55 13.36 3.82
C CYS A 782 62.71 13.34 2.53
N ASP A 783 62.71 14.46 1.81
CA ASP A 783 62.35 14.49 0.39
C ASP A 783 63.33 13.60 -0.38
N ILE A 784 62.96 12.33 -0.58
CA ILE A 784 63.66 11.46 -1.53
C ILE A 784 62.66 11.10 -2.61
N GLU A 785 62.69 11.85 -3.71
CA GLU A 785 62.19 11.39 -5.00
C GLU A 785 62.94 10.11 -5.39
N VAL A 786 62.26 8.96 -5.35
CA VAL A 786 62.78 7.74 -5.94
C VAL A 786 61.86 7.34 -7.09
N PRO A 787 62.27 7.55 -8.35
CA PRO A 787 61.44 7.20 -9.49
C PRO A 787 61.21 5.68 -9.49
N ILE A 788 59.94 5.26 -9.56
CA ILE A 788 59.51 3.86 -9.37
C ILE A 788 59.69 3.07 -10.67
N GLY A 789 59.60 3.76 -11.80
CA GLY A 789 59.86 3.26 -13.14
C GLY A 789 59.39 4.22 -14.23
N CYS A 790 59.99 4.13 -15.42
CA CYS A 790 59.48 4.81 -16.62
C CYS A 790 58.88 3.76 -17.57
N ILE A 791 57.71 4.07 -18.13
CA ILE A 791 57.13 3.30 -19.23
C ILE A 791 57.59 3.96 -20.53
N TYR A 792 58.38 3.24 -21.31
CA TYR A 792 58.79 3.69 -22.62
C TYR A 792 57.95 2.96 -23.69
N TYR A 793 57.23 3.71 -24.50
CA TYR A 793 56.61 3.18 -25.71
C TYR A 793 57.57 3.42 -26.87
N ASN A 794 58.23 2.37 -27.37
CA ASN A 794 59.03 2.48 -28.58
C ASN A 794 58.07 2.44 -29.79
N LEU A 795 57.94 3.57 -30.50
CA LEU A 795 57.07 3.69 -31.68
C LEU A 795 57.59 2.89 -32.90
N ASN A 796 58.79 2.30 -32.81
CA ASN A 796 59.31 1.42 -33.85
C ASN A 796 58.84 -0.03 -33.62
N LYS A 797 57.95 -0.47 -34.51
CA LYS A 797 57.39 -1.82 -34.61
C LYS A 797 58.51 -2.87 -34.59
N ASN A 798 58.70 -3.56 -33.46
CA ASN A 798 59.13 -4.97 -33.32
C ASN A 798 59.76 -5.34 -31.97
N GLU A 799 59.89 -4.42 -31.00
CA GLU A 799 60.36 -4.74 -29.65
C GLU A 799 59.27 -4.42 -28.62
N GLY A 800 59.01 -5.36 -27.69
CA GLY A 800 57.93 -5.25 -26.71
C GLY A 800 58.07 -4.03 -25.78
N SER A 801 56.97 -3.63 -25.13
CA SER A 801 56.99 -2.57 -24.11
C SER A 801 57.82 -3.03 -22.89
N PHE A 802 58.79 -2.24 -22.45
CA PHE A 802 59.63 -2.54 -21.28
C PHE A 802 59.24 -1.65 -20.10
N ILE A 803 59.19 -2.23 -18.89
CA ILE A 803 59.12 -1.46 -17.64
C ILE A 803 60.55 -1.37 -17.08
N TYR A 804 61.10 -0.17 -16.96
CA TYR A 804 62.38 0.01 -16.27
C TYR A 804 62.12 0.13 -14.78
N ILE A 805 62.60 -0.82 -13.98
CA ILE A 805 62.46 -0.78 -12.51
C ILE A 805 63.77 -0.29 -11.90
N TYR A 806 63.66 0.64 -10.95
CA TYR A 806 64.79 1.15 -10.18
C TYR A 806 65.44 0.04 -9.34
N ASN A 807 66.72 -0.26 -9.57
CA ASN A 807 67.47 -1.24 -8.78
C ASN A 807 68.80 -0.65 -8.26
N LYS A 808 69.03 -0.75 -6.95
CA LYS A 808 70.25 -0.28 -6.30
C LYS A 808 71.25 -1.44 -6.23
N LYS A 809 72.16 -1.55 -7.21
CA LYS A 809 73.22 -2.58 -7.22
C LYS A 809 74.58 -1.89 -7.11
N ASN A 810 75.37 -2.26 -6.09
CA ASN A 810 76.74 -1.77 -5.85
C ASN A 810 76.92 -0.24 -5.83
N GLY A 811 76.02 0.50 -5.18
CA GLY A 811 76.19 1.94 -4.95
C GLY A 811 76.09 2.83 -6.20
N ARG A 812 75.72 2.27 -7.37
CA ARG A 812 75.40 3.04 -8.59
C ARG A 812 73.92 2.87 -8.95
N ASN A 813 73.32 3.96 -9.41
CA ASN A 813 71.93 4.00 -9.85
C ASN A 813 71.83 3.36 -11.24
N VAL A 814 71.10 2.25 -11.38
CA VAL A 814 70.93 1.54 -12.66
C VAL A 814 69.46 1.22 -12.91
N TRP A 815 68.97 1.58 -14.10
CA TRP A 815 67.66 1.23 -14.61
C TRP A 815 67.71 -0.14 -15.30
N ILE A 816 66.87 -1.09 -14.88
CA ILE A 816 66.85 -2.45 -15.45
C ILE A 816 65.52 -2.68 -16.17
N PRO A 817 65.53 -3.05 -17.47
CA PRO A 817 64.32 -3.43 -18.19
C PRO A 817 63.77 -4.75 -17.62
N LYS A 818 62.46 -4.82 -17.39
CA LYS A 818 61.75 -5.95 -16.81
C LYS A 818 60.53 -6.35 -17.64
#